data_AF-A0A9P5CE84-F1
#
_entry.id   AF-A0A9P5CE84-F1
#
_cell.length_a   1.000
_cell.length_b   1.000
_cell.length_c   1.000
_cell.angle_alpha   90.00
_cell.angle_beta   90.00
_cell.angle_gamma   90.00
#
_symmetry.space_group_name_H-M   'P 1'
#
loop_
_entity.id
_entity.type
_entity.pdbx_description
1 polymer ?
#
loop_
_entity_poly.entity_id
_entity_poly.type
_entity_poly.pdbx_seq_one_letter_code
_entity_poly.pdbx_strand_id
1 'polypeptide(L)'
;MDLLCEPNSPAAPPRKTPFVCTEDWDGGPFLTYAVRKGMARVVPPRLRQHLGPDASNEPYLEVIHPTPKEEIQPFIQTWLWFGLFAEMLGLNETSPGHRMIEDALATEEIRKLYEVCVSAAEEDGNKYISAKPVLESSQIIAERMKLVPDRRERFTYMRDCLQFASLMTLSIENLDETVRYSICALGEYFSTGLFQAITLSNPKVDVPIVGFSWHQNYMQSGGTMDKQMLQQGWCPSEIEKLRSQFTGLNTMHHIAQLQRPNANQDHSNCTRHLCTAFQMDIETYKPSHLSQGCTCALIGIDERATSLILRSTDTYPIIRFDQIGDGVDDFELVVEPYEPGVPYVALSHVWANGLGNPKANSLPRCQIKHVAQLIASMQTEAETGDAEYRTQYRMWIDTLCCPVELGGKLIALERIASVYLNAAHVLVLDASLTGFDPQDTHPAELMLRVYGASPWMRRLWTLQEGALTKSLYIQFADKAVNAYALLVKLWTAANSDPRYMKIWQDIVGAYNELQGFFSGREGPTTNQSPLITLQRALQFRTVSVASDEPLCISTLMKLDTKYIAAAPDAETRMARVWELIYKSQGGLPSRVIFYADELLSIPGWRWAPRSLLGSAVKDPVLGVDERVLRLVGDEGIPTPLGLKVALPGCRLLPRPLVAGLPLHPWPGAINPTEDQIILQDTTSGKWYRIMDWYRSKKIASWTAEELSAFDREQNHPLCREVDSGKCVLIYDEKSRVDGTVMTCMGQIEEVEEDFKHASITSTELQVGIRVHRTRTVIMSALSDDEIRMMMAFREMAGVVAMDQETSNLQAIGDRDGEDWKSCMAKVKDKMKEVVAEAWKSRPEVRQTVENTIGLDLEEYMWAFIPKVFSHDVITEETPSEQLWFVD
;
A
#
# COMPACT_ATOMS: atom_id res chain seq x y z
N MET A 1 25.92 9.97 4.22
CA MET A 1 24.55 10.47 4.41
C MET A 1 24.24 10.34 5.89
N ASP A 2 24.74 11.26 6.72
CA ASP A 2 24.86 11.03 8.17
C ASP A 2 23.54 11.11 8.96
N LEU A 3 22.49 11.66 8.34
CA LEU A 3 21.16 11.77 8.92
C LEU A 3 20.34 10.48 8.82
N LEU A 4 20.80 9.51 8.03
CA LEU A 4 20.15 8.21 7.92
C LEU A 4 20.75 7.27 8.98
N CYS A 5 19.88 6.62 9.76
CA CYS A 5 20.31 5.69 10.80
C CYS A 5 20.81 4.38 10.19
N GLU A 6 22.05 4.00 10.53
CA GLU A 6 22.62 2.70 10.18
C GLU A 6 22.45 1.70 11.33
N PRO A 7 22.24 0.40 11.05
CA PRO A 7 22.35 -0.64 12.08
C PRO A 7 23.80 -0.79 12.57
N ASN A 8 24.01 -1.50 13.67
CA ASN A 8 25.34 -1.69 14.26
C ASN A 8 26.34 -2.35 13.29
N SER A 9 25.85 -3.17 12.36
CA SER A 9 26.63 -3.83 11.33
C SER A 9 25.89 -3.75 9.98
N PRO A 10 26.06 -2.64 9.23
CA PRO A 10 25.34 -2.43 7.99
C PRO A 10 25.81 -3.41 6.89
N ALA A 11 24.90 -3.77 5.99
CA ALA A 11 25.16 -4.67 4.88
C ALA A 11 26.00 -4.03 3.76
N ALA A 12 26.05 -2.70 3.71
CA ALA A 12 26.92 -1.94 2.81
C ALA A 12 27.52 -0.72 3.54
N PRO A 13 28.66 -0.19 3.08
CA PRO A 13 29.22 1.03 3.67
C PRO A 13 28.27 2.23 3.44
N PRO A 14 28.19 3.18 4.39
CA PRO A 14 27.36 4.37 4.25
C PRO A 14 27.72 5.18 3.00
N ARG A 15 26.72 5.53 2.18
CA ARG A 15 26.94 6.32 0.96
C ARG A 15 27.30 7.76 1.32
N LYS A 16 28.30 8.34 0.65
CA LYS A 16 28.69 9.75 0.81
C LYS A 16 27.89 10.64 -0.16
N THR A 17 27.59 11.87 0.24
CA THR A 17 26.89 12.84 -0.60
C THR A 17 27.90 13.86 -1.14
N PRO A 18 28.05 13.99 -2.47
CA PRO A 18 28.97 14.96 -3.04
C PRO A 18 28.49 16.40 -2.79
N PHE A 19 29.43 17.31 -2.54
CA PHE A 19 29.18 18.75 -2.53
C PHE A 19 29.33 19.27 -3.97
N VAL A 20 28.25 19.83 -4.51
CA VAL A 20 28.15 20.24 -5.92
C VAL A 20 27.64 21.66 -6.11
N CYS A 21 27.38 22.41 -5.03
CA CYS A 21 26.98 23.81 -5.09
C CYS A 21 27.99 24.66 -5.86
N THR A 22 27.49 25.52 -6.75
CA THR A 22 28.27 26.50 -7.53
C THR A 22 28.27 27.89 -6.90
N GLU A 23 27.37 28.12 -5.96
CA GLU A 23 27.22 29.36 -5.20
C GLU A 23 26.73 29.05 -3.78
N ASP A 24 27.01 29.99 -2.88
CA ASP A 24 26.53 29.95 -1.50
C ASP A 24 25.07 30.41 -1.42
N TRP A 25 24.39 30.02 -0.34
CA TRP A 25 23.01 30.39 -0.07
C TRP A 25 22.90 31.90 0.21
N ASP A 26 21.93 32.57 -0.41
CA ASP A 26 21.82 34.04 -0.37
C ASP A 26 21.16 34.59 0.91
N GLY A 27 20.61 33.72 1.76
CA GLY A 27 19.95 34.11 3.01
C GLY A 27 18.58 34.78 2.83
N GLY A 28 18.05 34.89 1.62
CA GLY A 28 16.72 35.45 1.36
C GLY A 28 15.58 34.49 1.75
N PRO A 29 14.31 34.87 1.53
CA PRO A 29 13.17 34.00 1.86
C PRO A 29 13.25 32.65 1.10
N PHE A 30 13.03 31.53 1.79
CA PHE A 30 13.24 30.19 1.22
C PHE A 30 12.39 29.94 -0.03
N LEU A 31 11.08 30.23 0.03
CA LEU A 31 10.14 29.87 -1.03
C LEU A 31 10.40 30.64 -2.34
N THR A 32 10.96 31.84 -2.31
CA THR A 32 11.12 32.70 -3.51
C THR A 32 12.49 32.56 -4.19
N TYR A 33 13.33 31.63 -3.75
CA TYR A 33 14.71 31.47 -4.27
C TYR A 33 14.76 31.23 -5.79
N ALA A 34 13.87 30.38 -6.32
CA ALA A 34 13.81 30.12 -7.76
C ALA A 34 13.55 31.39 -8.58
N VAL A 35 12.73 32.32 -8.08
CA VAL A 35 12.49 33.61 -8.75
C VAL A 35 13.74 34.47 -8.72
N ARG A 36 14.42 34.56 -7.56
CA ARG A 36 15.65 35.34 -7.42
C ARG A 36 16.79 34.86 -8.32
N LYS A 37 16.81 33.57 -8.64
CA LYS A 37 17.82 32.95 -9.52
C LYS A 37 17.38 32.81 -10.97
N GLY A 38 16.19 33.30 -11.35
CA GLY A 38 15.69 33.15 -12.73
C GLY A 38 15.39 31.70 -13.13
N MET A 39 15.10 30.84 -12.15
CA MET A 39 14.85 29.40 -12.29
C MET A 39 13.37 29.05 -12.05
N ALA A 40 12.43 30.00 -12.13
CA ALA A 40 11.01 29.73 -11.89
C ALA A 40 10.41 28.67 -12.84
N ARG A 41 10.94 28.53 -14.06
CA ARG A 41 10.54 27.50 -15.03
C ARG A 41 10.66 26.06 -14.52
N VAL A 42 11.63 25.78 -13.63
CA VAL A 42 11.85 24.42 -13.10
C VAL A 42 10.90 24.07 -11.95
N VAL A 43 10.10 25.04 -11.48
CA VAL A 43 9.11 24.84 -10.42
C VAL A 43 7.79 24.38 -11.05
N PRO A 44 7.23 23.23 -10.63
CA PRO A 44 5.93 22.75 -11.08
C PRO A 44 4.82 23.79 -10.88
N PRO A 45 3.86 23.94 -11.81
CA PRO A 45 2.80 24.96 -11.72
C PRO A 45 2.05 24.95 -10.40
N ARG A 46 1.73 23.76 -9.87
CA ARG A 46 1.05 23.59 -8.57
C ARG A 46 1.80 24.18 -7.37
N LEU A 47 3.11 24.37 -7.48
CA LEU A 47 3.96 24.95 -6.42
C LEU A 47 4.21 26.45 -6.61
N ARG A 48 3.88 27.01 -7.77
CA ARG A 48 4.17 28.43 -8.09
C ARG A 48 3.36 29.42 -7.27
N GLN A 49 2.23 28.99 -6.70
CA GLN A 49 1.45 29.81 -5.77
C GLN A 49 2.26 30.31 -4.55
N HIS A 50 3.33 29.59 -4.18
CA HIS A 50 4.21 29.95 -3.07
C HIS A 50 5.34 30.91 -3.46
N LEU A 51 5.54 31.18 -4.76
CA LEU A 51 6.64 31.99 -5.28
C LEU A 51 6.34 33.50 -5.29
N GLY A 52 5.09 33.90 -5.04
CA GLY A 52 4.63 35.30 -5.08
C GLY A 52 3.99 35.71 -6.42
N PRO A 53 3.48 36.95 -6.53
CA PRO A 53 2.72 37.42 -7.69
C PRO A 53 3.56 37.55 -8.97
N ASP A 54 4.89 37.68 -8.85
CA ASP A 54 5.84 37.78 -9.97
C ASP A 54 6.30 36.40 -10.48
N ALA A 55 5.70 35.31 -9.98
CA ALA A 55 6.01 33.96 -10.44
C ALA A 55 5.64 33.81 -11.91
N SER A 56 6.66 33.62 -12.75
CA SER A 56 6.56 33.59 -14.21
C SER A 56 5.46 32.64 -14.74
N ASN A 57 4.71 33.11 -15.75
CA ASN A 57 3.82 32.30 -16.59
C ASN A 57 4.59 31.39 -17.58
N GLU A 58 5.90 31.23 -17.40
CA GLU A 58 6.73 30.35 -18.23
C GLU A 58 6.20 28.91 -18.25
N PRO A 59 6.16 28.25 -19.43
CA PRO A 59 5.70 26.87 -19.52
C PRO A 59 6.59 25.94 -18.67
N TYR A 60 5.97 24.97 -17.99
CA TYR A 60 6.70 23.93 -17.25
C TYR A 60 7.11 22.82 -18.22
N LEU A 61 8.34 22.89 -18.71
CA LEU A 61 8.84 21.99 -19.76
C LEU A 61 9.73 20.86 -19.24
N GLU A 62 9.95 20.72 -17.93
CA GLU A 62 10.86 19.71 -17.36
C GLU A 62 10.49 18.26 -17.73
N VAL A 63 9.23 17.99 -18.03
CA VAL A 63 8.76 16.66 -18.47
C VAL A 63 9.20 16.33 -19.90
N ILE A 64 9.35 17.35 -20.74
CA ILE A 64 9.66 17.21 -22.19
C ILE A 64 11.15 17.52 -22.45
N HIS A 65 11.65 18.55 -21.79
CA HIS A 65 13.00 19.09 -21.89
C HIS A 65 13.56 19.25 -20.47
N PRO A 66 13.99 18.15 -19.83
CA PRO A 66 14.49 18.21 -18.47
C PRO A 66 15.80 19.00 -18.42
N THR A 67 15.94 19.86 -17.41
CA THR A 67 17.16 20.63 -17.18
C THR A 67 18.36 19.67 -16.99
N PRO A 68 19.53 19.94 -17.58
CA PRO A 68 20.72 19.10 -17.43
C PRO A 68 21.14 18.92 -15.96
N LYS A 69 21.65 17.73 -15.61
CA LYS A 69 22.07 17.38 -14.23
C LYS A 69 23.07 18.39 -13.67
N GLU A 70 23.99 18.84 -14.51
CA GLU A 70 25.08 19.77 -14.16
C GLU A 70 24.56 21.17 -13.78
N GLU A 71 23.38 21.55 -14.27
CA GLU A 71 22.73 22.83 -13.96
C GLU A 71 21.76 22.70 -12.79
N ILE A 72 20.89 21.69 -12.79
CA ILE A 72 19.82 21.57 -11.79
C ILE A 72 20.34 21.12 -10.42
N GLN A 73 21.31 20.21 -10.37
CA GLN A 73 21.75 19.61 -9.11
C GLN A 73 22.43 20.62 -8.16
N PRO A 74 23.37 21.48 -8.61
CA PRO A 74 23.93 22.54 -7.78
C PRO A 74 22.85 23.47 -7.22
N PHE A 75 21.94 23.93 -8.08
CA PHE A 75 20.83 24.81 -7.70
C PHE A 75 19.94 24.19 -6.62
N ILE A 76 19.55 22.93 -6.78
CA ILE A 76 18.70 22.22 -5.83
C ILE A 76 19.42 21.91 -4.52
N GLN A 77 20.73 21.59 -4.56
CA GLN A 77 21.50 21.39 -3.33
C GLN A 77 21.66 22.69 -2.55
N THR A 78 21.98 23.81 -3.20
CA THR A 78 22.05 25.13 -2.54
C THR A 78 20.69 25.50 -1.93
N TRP A 79 19.59 25.27 -2.64
CA TRP A 79 18.25 25.62 -2.18
C TRP A 79 17.71 24.68 -1.10
N LEU A 80 17.50 23.41 -1.44
CA LEU A 80 16.73 22.47 -0.62
C LEU A 80 17.56 21.80 0.47
N TRP A 81 18.90 21.89 0.40
CA TRP A 81 19.77 21.44 1.49
C TRP A 81 20.21 22.62 2.36
N PHE A 82 21.03 23.53 1.82
CA PHE A 82 21.59 24.64 2.62
C PHE A 82 20.54 25.70 2.96
N GLY A 83 19.71 26.10 2.00
CA GLY A 83 18.64 27.07 2.24
C GLY A 83 17.58 26.57 3.21
N LEU A 84 17.23 25.28 3.15
CA LEU A 84 16.31 24.65 4.11
C LEU A 84 16.94 24.58 5.51
N PHE A 85 18.22 24.22 5.64
CA PHE A 85 18.89 24.21 6.94
C PHE A 85 18.97 25.62 7.54
N ALA A 86 19.34 26.62 6.73
CA ALA A 86 19.36 28.02 7.12
C ALA A 86 17.97 28.52 7.56
N GLU A 87 16.91 28.09 6.85
CA GLU A 87 15.52 28.39 7.22
C GLU A 87 15.18 27.83 8.62
N MET A 88 15.49 26.57 8.88
CA MET A 88 15.20 25.92 10.17
C MET A 88 15.99 26.56 11.32
N LEU A 89 17.22 27.01 11.05
CA LEU A 89 18.02 27.79 11.99
C LEU A 89 17.53 29.23 12.21
N GLY A 90 16.52 29.70 11.46
CA GLY A 90 16.05 31.09 11.54
C GLY A 90 17.07 32.11 11.01
N LEU A 91 17.95 31.68 10.09
CA LEU A 91 18.96 32.54 9.45
C LEU A 91 18.38 33.33 8.27
N ASN A 92 17.34 32.80 7.62
CA ASN A 92 16.74 33.41 6.44
C ASN A 92 15.90 34.64 6.79
N GLU A 93 15.69 35.48 5.78
CA GLU A 93 14.66 36.50 5.79
C GLU A 93 13.27 35.87 5.90
N THR A 94 12.48 36.31 6.89
CA THR A 94 11.06 35.90 7.03
C THR A 94 10.19 36.62 6.00
N SER A 95 10.60 37.82 5.61
CA SER A 95 10.08 38.60 4.50
C SER A 95 11.24 39.45 3.94
N PRO A 96 11.16 39.96 2.70
CA PRO A 96 12.24 40.72 2.10
C PRO A 96 12.75 41.84 3.03
N GLY A 97 14.02 41.75 3.43
CA GLY A 97 14.67 42.73 4.32
C GLY A 97 14.30 42.62 5.81
N HIS A 98 13.66 41.54 6.26
CA HIS A 98 13.31 41.32 7.67
C HIS A 98 13.81 39.96 8.17
N ARG A 99 14.59 39.95 9.25
CA ARG A 99 15.18 38.74 9.86
C ARG A 99 14.81 38.59 11.33
N MET A 100 14.87 37.34 11.80
CA MET A 100 14.69 37.01 13.22
C MET A 100 15.88 37.40 14.10
N ILE A 101 17.08 37.46 13.50
CA ILE A 101 18.34 37.80 14.15
C ILE A 101 19.05 38.90 13.35
N GLU A 102 20.13 39.47 13.90
CA GLU A 102 20.90 40.52 13.23
C GLU A 102 21.48 40.06 11.89
N ASP A 103 21.37 40.89 10.85
CA ASP A 103 21.78 40.57 9.47
C ASP A 103 23.25 40.15 9.35
N ALA A 104 24.16 40.83 10.07
CA ALA A 104 25.58 40.51 10.05
C ALA A 104 25.86 39.13 10.68
N LEU A 105 25.14 38.79 11.75
CA LEU A 105 25.24 37.48 12.40
C LEU A 105 24.68 36.38 11.49
N ALA A 106 23.52 36.62 10.87
CA ALA A 106 22.91 35.67 9.93
C ALA A 106 23.84 35.36 8.75
N THR A 107 24.42 36.40 8.15
CA THR A 107 25.34 36.27 7.01
C THR A 107 26.58 35.44 7.38
N GLU A 108 27.18 35.73 8.54
CA GLU A 108 28.35 34.99 9.00
C GLU A 108 28.02 33.53 9.35
N GLU A 109 26.86 33.26 9.94
CA GLU A 109 26.44 31.89 10.24
C GLU A 109 26.09 31.09 8.98
N ILE A 110 25.48 31.71 7.96
CA ILE A 110 25.25 31.06 6.65
C ILE A 110 26.58 30.64 6.03
N ARG A 111 27.60 31.52 6.06
CA ARG A 111 28.94 31.20 5.57
C ARG A 111 29.56 30.03 6.34
N LYS A 112 29.41 30.01 7.66
CA LYS A 112 29.90 28.92 8.52
C LYS A 112 29.24 27.58 8.21
N LEU A 113 27.99 27.54 7.72
CA LEU A 113 27.34 26.27 7.33
C LEU A 113 28.20 25.48 6.34
N TYR A 114 28.80 26.16 5.36
CA TYR A 114 29.66 25.52 4.38
C TYR A 114 30.97 25.02 5.00
N GLU A 115 31.55 25.77 5.94
CA GLU A 115 32.77 25.37 6.63
C GLU A 115 32.60 24.11 7.48
N VAL A 116 31.45 23.97 8.16
CA VAL A 116 31.20 22.86 9.09
C VAL A 116 30.54 21.66 8.42
N CYS A 117 29.77 21.88 7.34
CA CYS A 117 29.07 20.82 6.64
C CYS A 117 29.84 20.28 5.43
N VAL A 118 30.90 20.94 4.96
CA VAL A 118 31.67 20.46 3.79
C VAL A 118 33.05 20.02 4.23
N SER A 119 33.36 18.75 3.98
CA SER A 119 34.68 18.17 4.23
C SER A 119 35.34 17.76 2.91
N ALA A 120 36.64 18.00 2.78
CA ALA A 120 37.44 17.40 1.72
C ALA A 120 37.76 15.95 2.10
N ALA A 121 37.58 14.99 1.19
CA ALA A 121 38.07 13.63 1.41
C ALA A 121 39.56 13.54 1.10
N GLU A 122 40.30 12.79 1.91
CA GLU A 122 41.76 12.63 1.80
C GLU A 122 42.20 11.79 0.59
N GLU A 123 41.29 11.03 -0.04
CA GLU A 123 41.66 9.94 -0.98
C GLU A 123 41.37 10.24 -2.47
N ASP A 124 40.42 11.11 -2.82
CA ASP A 124 39.96 11.33 -4.21
C ASP A 124 39.91 12.81 -4.65
N GLY A 125 40.20 13.75 -3.74
CA GLY A 125 40.15 15.19 -4.00
C GLY A 125 38.74 15.78 -4.12
N ASN A 126 37.69 14.98 -3.92
CA ASN A 126 36.30 15.43 -3.99
C ASN A 126 35.84 15.99 -2.64
N LYS A 127 34.88 16.93 -2.68
CA LYS A 127 34.23 17.50 -1.49
C LYS A 127 32.92 16.76 -1.21
N TYR A 128 32.64 16.52 0.07
CA TYR A 128 31.45 15.81 0.52
C TYR A 128 30.72 16.58 1.62
N ILE A 129 29.40 16.44 1.64
CA ILE A 129 28.54 16.99 2.68
C ILE A 129 28.49 16.05 3.89
N SER A 130 28.75 16.61 5.06
CA SER A 130 28.53 16.04 6.38
C SER A 130 27.33 16.73 7.02
N ALA A 131 26.39 15.95 7.55
CA ALA A 131 25.19 16.47 8.19
C ALA A 131 25.25 16.40 9.72
N LYS A 132 26.42 16.07 10.30
CA LYS A 132 26.63 16.08 11.76
C LYS A 132 26.24 17.41 12.43
N PRO A 133 26.56 18.60 11.87
CA PRO A 133 26.16 19.88 12.48
C PRO A 133 24.64 20.07 12.59
N VAL A 134 23.85 19.39 11.75
CA VAL A 134 22.38 19.41 11.84
C VAL A 134 21.90 18.74 13.13
N LEU A 135 22.54 17.64 13.54
CA LEU A 135 22.18 16.91 14.76
C LEU A 135 22.46 17.73 16.03
N GLU A 136 23.45 18.63 15.96
CA GLU A 136 23.86 19.50 17.05
C GLU A 136 23.04 20.81 17.10
N SER A 137 22.19 21.06 16.11
CA SER A 137 21.46 22.34 15.95
C SER A 137 20.13 22.44 16.70
N SER A 138 19.68 21.37 17.37
CA SER A 138 18.35 21.34 18.01
C SER A 138 18.16 22.43 19.06
N GLN A 139 19.18 22.71 19.88
CA GLN A 139 19.13 23.73 20.92
C GLN A 139 19.02 25.14 20.34
N ILE A 140 19.85 25.48 19.35
CA ILE A 140 19.85 26.82 18.74
C ILE A 140 18.52 27.10 18.00
N ILE A 141 17.95 26.08 17.34
CA ILE A 141 16.61 26.17 16.73
C ILE A 141 15.58 26.50 17.82
N ALA A 142 15.57 25.74 18.92
CA ALA A 142 14.62 25.94 20.01
C ALA A 142 14.75 27.33 20.68
N GLU A 143 15.97 27.85 20.83
CA GLU A 143 16.22 29.19 21.38
C GLU A 143 15.70 30.29 20.44
N ARG A 144 15.99 30.19 19.14
CA ARG A 144 15.52 31.18 18.15
C ARG A 144 14.01 31.14 17.96
N MET A 145 13.37 29.98 18.11
CA MET A 145 11.91 29.88 18.07
C MET A 145 11.22 30.67 19.20
N LYS A 146 11.92 31.01 20.29
CA LYS A 146 11.38 31.87 21.36
C LYS A 146 11.37 33.36 20.98
N LEU A 147 12.16 33.76 19.99
CA LEU A 147 12.23 35.15 19.50
C LEU A 147 11.09 35.49 18.54
N VAL A 148 10.36 34.47 18.08
CA VAL A 148 9.30 34.60 17.08
C VAL A 148 8.06 35.25 17.72
N PRO A 149 7.51 36.34 17.14
CA PRO A 149 6.33 37.00 17.68
C PRO A 149 5.06 36.14 17.57
N ASP A 150 4.87 35.43 16.44
CA ASP A 150 3.76 34.47 16.23
C ASP A 150 4.30 33.07 15.91
N ARG A 151 4.23 32.18 16.89
CA ARG A 151 4.67 30.77 16.75
C ARG A 151 3.80 29.98 15.78
N ARG A 152 2.51 30.28 15.67
CA ARG A 152 1.60 29.58 14.75
C ARG A 152 1.95 29.90 13.31
N GLU A 153 2.11 31.18 13.01
CA GLU A 153 2.52 31.64 11.68
C GLU A 153 3.89 31.04 11.29
N ARG A 154 4.85 31.07 12.21
CA ARG A 154 6.18 30.52 11.93
C ARG A 154 6.17 29.02 11.68
N PHE A 155 5.49 28.23 12.52
CA PHE A 155 5.41 26.78 12.31
C PHE A 155 4.63 26.43 11.03
N THR A 156 3.62 27.23 10.68
CA THR A 156 2.89 27.12 9.41
C THR A 156 3.83 27.35 8.22
N TYR A 157 4.65 28.41 8.25
CA TYR A 157 5.63 28.69 7.21
C TYR A 157 6.73 27.62 7.11
N MET A 158 7.26 27.15 8.24
CA MET A 158 8.27 26.07 8.25
C MET A 158 7.70 24.78 7.65
N ARG A 159 6.45 24.43 7.98
CA ARG A 159 5.74 23.31 7.34
C ARG A 159 5.64 23.52 5.84
N ASP A 160 5.27 24.72 5.37
CA ASP A 160 5.17 25.02 3.94
C ASP A 160 6.51 24.88 3.22
N CYS A 161 7.61 25.33 3.83
CA CYS A 161 8.95 25.13 3.29
C CYS A 161 9.29 23.63 3.16
N LEU A 162 8.97 22.82 4.17
CA LEU A 162 9.18 21.37 4.15
C LEU A 162 8.30 20.68 3.10
N GLN A 163 7.04 21.08 2.98
CA GLN A 163 6.10 20.51 2.00
C GLN A 163 6.56 20.87 0.58
N PHE A 164 6.94 22.13 0.37
CA PHE A 164 7.49 22.60 -0.89
C PHE A 164 8.75 21.83 -1.26
N ALA A 165 9.72 21.70 -0.34
CA ALA A 165 10.94 20.95 -0.57
C ALA A 165 10.67 19.48 -0.88
N SER A 166 9.71 18.85 -0.18
CA SER A 166 9.29 17.47 -0.45
C SER A 166 8.73 17.33 -1.87
N LEU A 167 7.75 18.15 -2.24
CA LEU A 167 7.12 18.10 -3.57
C LEU A 167 8.07 18.48 -4.70
N MET A 168 8.95 19.46 -4.49
CA MET A 168 10.00 19.81 -5.45
C MET A 168 10.96 18.65 -5.68
N THR A 169 11.44 18.02 -4.62
CA THR A 169 12.37 16.89 -4.73
C THR A 169 11.76 15.74 -5.52
N LEU A 170 10.44 15.52 -5.45
CA LEU A 170 9.75 14.49 -6.25
C LEU A 170 9.59 14.87 -7.73
N SER A 171 9.64 16.15 -8.06
CA SER A 171 9.35 16.66 -9.41
C SER A 171 10.60 16.77 -10.28
N ILE A 172 11.78 16.48 -9.74
CA ILE A 172 13.07 16.58 -10.45
C ILE A 172 13.54 15.17 -10.80
N GLU A 173 13.71 14.87 -12.08
CA GLU A 173 14.17 13.55 -12.53
C GLU A 173 15.70 13.43 -12.51
N ASN A 174 16.40 14.43 -13.08
CA ASN A 174 17.86 14.44 -13.28
C ASN A 174 18.68 14.82 -12.03
N LEU A 175 18.54 14.06 -10.94
CA LEU A 175 19.28 14.29 -9.68
C LEU A 175 20.01 13.03 -9.22
N ASP A 176 21.26 13.17 -8.78
CA ASP A 176 21.99 12.07 -8.13
C ASP A 176 21.23 11.54 -6.90
N GLU A 177 21.14 10.22 -6.76
CA GLU A 177 20.41 9.59 -5.65
C GLU A 177 20.94 10.03 -4.29
N THR A 178 22.26 10.17 -4.12
CA THR A 178 22.85 10.54 -2.82
C THR A 178 22.61 12.01 -2.49
N VAL A 179 22.49 12.88 -3.49
CA VAL A 179 22.08 14.28 -3.30
C VAL A 179 20.60 14.33 -2.94
N ARG A 180 19.74 13.65 -3.71
CA ARG A 180 18.30 13.56 -3.46
C ARG A 180 18.01 13.11 -2.04
N TYR A 181 18.53 11.95 -1.65
CA TYR A 181 18.22 11.37 -0.34
C TYR A 181 18.95 12.04 0.82
N SER A 182 20.00 12.84 0.57
CA SER A 182 20.53 13.75 1.60
C SER A 182 19.56 14.89 1.92
N ILE A 183 18.89 15.45 0.91
CA ILE A 183 17.85 16.47 1.06
C ILE A 183 16.63 15.85 1.74
N CYS A 184 16.20 14.66 1.29
CA CYS A 184 15.07 13.98 1.91
C CYS A 184 15.33 13.60 3.38
N ALA A 185 16.55 13.16 3.73
CA ALA A 185 16.92 12.85 5.11
C ALA A 185 16.91 14.11 5.99
N LEU A 186 17.40 15.24 5.46
CA LEU A 186 17.31 16.55 6.11
C LEU A 186 15.85 16.98 6.34
N GLY A 187 15.03 16.86 5.29
CA GLY A 187 13.60 17.16 5.34
C GLY A 187 12.85 16.30 6.35
N GLU A 188 13.11 15.00 6.41
CA GLU A 188 12.48 14.09 7.37
C GLU A 188 12.87 14.42 8.82
N TYR A 189 14.16 14.69 9.07
CA TYR A 189 14.65 15.10 10.38
C TYR A 189 13.92 16.36 10.87
N PHE A 190 13.82 17.40 10.03
CA PHE A 190 13.13 18.63 10.40
C PHE A 190 11.61 18.47 10.48
N SER A 191 11.00 17.67 9.62
CA SER A 191 9.56 17.37 9.69
C SER A 191 9.19 16.71 11.02
N THR A 192 10.04 15.77 11.45
CA THR A 192 9.89 15.06 12.72
C THR A 192 10.09 16.00 13.92
N GLY A 193 11.13 16.83 13.88
CA GLY A 193 11.40 17.85 14.91
C GLY A 193 10.28 18.90 15.01
N LEU A 194 9.75 19.37 13.87
CA LEU A 194 8.62 20.30 13.83
C LEU A 194 7.36 19.67 14.44
N PHE A 195 7.04 18.43 14.09
CA PHE A 195 5.91 17.71 14.66
C PHE A 195 6.04 17.57 16.18
N GLN A 196 7.23 17.24 16.69
CA GLN A 196 7.50 17.17 18.12
C GLN A 196 7.35 18.53 18.80
N ALA A 197 7.88 19.61 18.19
CA ALA A 197 7.77 20.96 18.72
C ALA A 197 6.32 21.46 18.79
N ILE A 198 5.48 21.12 17.80
CA ILE A 198 4.05 21.42 17.79
C ILE A 198 3.33 20.61 18.88
N THR A 199 3.60 19.30 18.96
CA THR A 199 2.93 18.39 19.92
C THR A 199 3.24 18.75 21.37
N LEU A 200 4.48 19.16 21.66
CA LEU A 200 4.93 19.56 23.00
C LEU A 200 4.68 21.05 23.29
N SER A 201 4.10 21.81 22.36
CA SER A 201 3.85 23.24 22.56
C SER A 201 2.83 23.50 23.67
N ASN A 202 3.17 24.42 24.58
CA ASN A 202 2.25 24.96 25.57
C ASN A 202 2.36 26.51 25.57
N PRO A 203 1.28 27.26 25.25
CA PRO A 203 -0.05 26.78 24.86
C PRO A 203 -0.02 26.00 23.54
N LYS A 204 -1.02 25.13 23.33
CA LYS A 204 -1.13 24.30 22.13
C LYS A 204 -1.21 25.17 20.88
N VAL A 205 -0.30 24.94 19.93
CA VAL A 205 -0.30 25.61 18.62
C VAL A 205 -0.99 24.70 17.60
N ASP A 206 -2.00 25.23 16.92
CA ASP A 206 -2.72 24.52 15.87
C ASP A 206 -2.12 24.82 14.48
N VAL A 207 -1.44 23.80 13.92
CA VAL A 207 -0.83 23.84 12.59
C VAL A 207 -1.48 22.73 11.76
N PRO A 208 -2.00 23.04 10.54
CA PRO A 208 -2.55 22.04 9.65
C PRO A 208 -1.61 20.85 9.44
N ILE A 209 -2.13 19.63 9.67
CA ILE A 209 -1.38 18.38 9.52
C ILE A 209 -1.18 18.11 8.03
N VAL A 210 0.08 17.91 7.63
CA VAL A 210 0.47 17.52 6.28
C VAL A 210 1.38 16.30 6.38
N GLY A 211 1.10 15.27 5.58
CA GLY A 211 1.99 14.13 5.42
C GLY A 211 3.15 14.49 4.49
N PHE A 212 4.36 14.04 4.83
CA PHE A 212 5.56 14.22 4.01
C PHE A 212 6.05 12.88 3.48
N SER A 213 6.21 12.79 2.16
CA SER A 213 6.65 11.56 1.48
C SER A 213 8.14 11.59 1.16
N TRP A 214 9.00 11.83 2.16
CA TRP A 214 10.46 11.88 1.99
C TRP A 214 11.07 10.54 1.54
N HIS A 215 10.39 9.43 1.82
CA HIS A 215 10.77 8.08 1.43
C HIS A 215 10.44 7.75 -0.04
N GLN A 216 9.62 8.57 -0.70
CA GLN A 216 9.10 8.26 -2.02
C GLN A 216 10.25 7.96 -3.00
N ASN A 217 10.05 6.92 -3.81
CA ASN A 217 11.01 6.38 -4.77
C ASN A 217 12.31 5.78 -4.17
N TYR A 218 12.54 5.84 -2.85
CA TYR A 218 13.79 5.35 -2.24
C TYR A 218 13.99 3.84 -2.44
N MET A 219 12.91 3.08 -2.21
CA MET A 219 12.81 1.65 -2.51
C MET A 219 11.96 1.39 -3.76
N GLN A 220 12.04 2.25 -4.79
CA GLN A 220 11.26 2.03 -6.01
C GLN A 220 11.62 0.70 -6.68
N SER A 221 10.64 0.06 -7.31
CA SER A 221 10.86 -1.22 -7.98
C SER A 221 11.82 -1.05 -9.17
N GLY A 222 12.79 -1.95 -9.28
CA GLY A 222 13.87 -1.85 -10.28
C GLY A 222 14.90 -0.75 -9.99
N GLY A 223 14.71 0.04 -8.92
CA GLY A 223 15.65 1.06 -8.47
C GLY A 223 16.93 0.48 -7.85
N THR A 224 17.86 1.36 -7.52
CA THR A 224 19.17 0.98 -6.99
C THR A 224 19.06 0.23 -5.65
N MET A 225 18.23 0.72 -4.73
CA MET A 225 18.03 0.07 -3.43
C MET A 225 17.36 -1.29 -3.55
N ASP A 226 16.33 -1.41 -4.40
CA ASP A 226 15.63 -2.67 -4.68
C ASP A 226 16.59 -3.74 -5.22
N LYS A 227 17.40 -3.38 -6.23
CA LYS A 227 18.44 -4.24 -6.79
C LYS A 227 19.47 -4.66 -5.75
N GLN A 228 19.92 -3.73 -4.91
CA GLN A 228 20.88 -4.01 -3.84
C GLN A 228 20.32 -5.00 -2.82
N MET A 229 19.08 -4.79 -2.36
CA MET A 229 18.43 -5.70 -1.41
C MET A 229 18.24 -7.09 -2.00
N LEU A 230 17.81 -7.21 -3.27
CA LEU A 230 17.69 -8.50 -3.96
C LEU A 230 19.04 -9.23 -4.04
N GLN A 231 20.13 -8.51 -4.37
CA GLN A 231 21.49 -9.07 -4.39
C GLN A 231 21.97 -9.54 -3.00
N GLN A 232 21.46 -8.92 -1.93
CA GLN A 232 21.74 -9.29 -0.54
C GLN A 232 20.82 -10.41 -0.01
N GLY A 233 20.01 -11.04 -0.87
CA GLY A 233 19.18 -12.18 -0.51
C GLY A 233 17.80 -11.82 0.07
N TRP A 234 17.32 -10.58 -0.11
CA TRP A 234 15.95 -10.23 0.27
C TRP A 234 14.91 -10.83 -0.69
N CYS A 235 13.79 -11.30 -0.16
CA CYS A 235 12.67 -11.75 -0.98
C CYS A 235 11.94 -10.57 -1.65
N PRO A 236 11.56 -10.63 -2.94
CA PRO A 236 10.81 -9.57 -3.61
C PRO A 236 9.51 -9.20 -2.88
N SER A 237 8.79 -10.18 -2.32
CA SER A 237 7.58 -9.92 -1.52
C SER A 237 7.84 -9.23 -0.18
N GLU A 238 9.04 -9.37 0.38
CA GLU A 238 9.40 -8.66 1.60
C GLU A 238 9.72 -7.20 1.29
N ILE A 239 10.48 -6.93 0.22
CA ILE A 239 10.76 -5.55 -0.19
C ILE A 239 9.45 -4.82 -0.56
N GLU A 240 8.51 -5.51 -1.22
CA GLU A 240 7.18 -4.95 -1.52
C GLU A 240 6.37 -4.65 -0.23
N LYS A 241 6.43 -5.55 0.77
CA LYS A 241 5.83 -5.28 2.09
C LYS A 241 6.43 -4.02 2.71
N LEU A 242 7.75 -3.92 2.77
CA LEU A 242 8.44 -2.79 3.40
C LEU A 242 8.04 -1.44 2.78
N ARG A 243 8.06 -1.34 1.45
CA ARG A 243 7.74 -0.09 0.76
C ARG A 243 6.27 0.30 0.83
N SER A 244 5.38 -0.65 1.11
CA SER A 244 3.93 -0.42 1.24
C SER A 244 3.47 -0.15 2.68
N GLN A 245 4.18 -0.67 3.68
CA GLN A 245 3.78 -0.58 5.08
C GLN A 245 4.45 0.61 5.79
N PHE A 246 5.69 0.93 5.41
CA PHE A 246 6.46 1.99 6.05
C PHE A 246 6.51 3.26 5.21
N THR A 247 6.57 4.40 5.89
CA THR A 247 6.55 5.72 5.25
C THR A 247 7.74 6.59 5.69
N GLY A 248 8.64 6.05 6.51
CA GLY A 248 9.87 6.69 6.93
C GLY A 248 11.04 6.36 6.01
N LEU A 249 11.75 7.38 5.58
CA LEU A 249 13.02 7.23 4.86
C LEU A 249 14.06 6.57 5.78
N ASN A 250 14.16 6.99 7.04
CA ASN A 250 15.02 6.33 8.04
C ASN A 250 14.61 4.87 8.25
N THR A 251 13.31 4.56 8.30
CA THR A 251 12.79 3.19 8.42
C THR A 251 13.23 2.33 7.24
N MET A 252 12.97 2.80 6.02
CA MET A 252 13.35 2.09 4.80
C MET A 252 14.87 1.92 4.71
N HIS A 253 15.63 2.99 4.91
CA HIS A 253 17.09 2.95 4.85
C HIS A 253 17.65 1.95 5.87
N HIS A 254 17.26 2.05 7.14
CA HIS A 254 17.78 1.19 8.19
C HIS A 254 17.50 -0.30 7.90
N ILE A 255 16.27 -0.62 7.47
CA ILE A 255 15.92 -2.00 7.10
C ILE A 255 16.75 -2.50 5.92
N ALA A 256 16.93 -1.67 4.89
CA ALA A 256 17.70 -2.04 3.71
C ALA A 256 19.16 -2.39 4.03
N GLN A 257 19.71 -1.83 5.12
CA GLN A 257 21.07 -2.07 5.58
C GLN A 257 21.18 -3.23 6.57
N LEU A 258 20.07 -3.89 6.95
CA LEU A 258 20.14 -5.06 7.82
C LEU A 258 20.77 -6.26 7.12
N GLN A 259 21.76 -6.86 7.79
CA GLN A 259 22.28 -8.16 7.37
C GLN A 259 21.22 -9.25 7.62
N ARG A 260 21.00 -10.10 6.62
CA ARG A 260 20.07 -11.22 6.68
C ARG A 260 20.76 -12.48 7.23
N PRO A 261 20.30 -13.05 8.37
CA PRO A 261 20.85 -14.30 8.88
C PRO A 261 20.72 -15.47 7.89
N ASN A 262 19.66 -15.45 7.07
CA ASN A 262 19.31 -16.52 6.13
C ASN A 262 19.43 -16.09 4.67
N ALA A 263 20.48 -15.33 4.30
CA ALA A 263 20.67 -14.84 2.92
C ALA A 263 20.70 -15.94 1.84
N ASN A 264 20.87 -17.22 2.24
CA ASN A 264 20.91 -18.38 1.34
C ASN A 264 19.54 -19.06 1.11
N GLN A 265 18.44 -18.51 1.64
CA GLN A 265 17.11 -19.08 1.41
C GLN A 265 16.67 -18.84 -0.05
N ASP A 266 16.11 -19.87 -0.70
CA ASP A 266 15.68 -19.77 -2.09
C ASP A 266 14.38 -18.97 -2.23
N HIS A 267 14.45 -17.83 -2.92
CA HIS A 267 13.33 -16.96 -3.25
C HIS A 267 13.03 -16.88 -4.75
N SER A 268 13.58 -17.81 -5.55
CA SER A 268 13.39 -17.84 -7.01
C SER A 268 11.92 -17.98 -7.44
N ASN A 269 11.10 -18.66 -6.63
CA ASN A 269 9.66 -18.86 -6.88
C ASN A 269 8.77 -17.81 -6.19
N CYS A 270 9.34 -16.78 -5.56
CA CYS A 270 8.57 -15.71 -4.93
C CYS A 270 8.14 -14.66 -5.96
N THR A 271 6.94 -14.11 -5.78
CA THR A 271 6.49 -12.92 -6.52
C THR A 271 6.57 -11.69 -5.61
N ARG A 272 6.17 -10.50 -6.10
CA ARG A 272 6.07 -9.29 -5.25
C ARG A 272 4.97 -9.40 -4.19
N HIS A 273 3.95 -10.23 -4.41
CA HIS A 273 2.80 -10.31 -3.52
C HIS A 273 2.75 -11.61 -2.72
N LEU A 274 3.54 -12.62 -3.11
CA LEU A 274 3.58 -13.92 -2.45
C LEU A 274 5.03 -14.36 -2.19
N CYS A 275 5.34 -14.59 -0.92
CA CYS A 275 6.55 -15.32 -0.52
C CYS A 275 6.20 -16.81 -0.35
N THR A 276 6.85 -17.67 -1.14
CA THR A 276 6.64 -19.13 -1.11
C THR A 276 7.69 -19.86 -0.27
N ALA A 277 8.77 -19.18 0.12
CA ALA A 277 9.92 -19.79 0.80
C ALA A 277 9.65 -20.35 2.20
N PHE A 278 8.52 -19.97 2.82
CA PHE A 278 8.09 -20.48 4.13
C PHE A 278 6.85 -21.39 4.04
N GLN A 279 6.40 -21.72 2.83
CA GLN A 279 5.35 -22.71 2.64
C GLN A 279 5.95 -24.11 2.85
N MET A 280 5.28 -24.91 3.68
CA MET A 280 5.72 -26.27 3.96
C MET A 280 4.92 -27.24 3.12
N ASP A 281 5.61 -28.24 2.57
CA ASP A 281 4.98 -29.44 2.06
C ASP A 281 4.68 -30.40 3.22
N ILE A 282 3.39 -30.56 3.52
CA ILE A 282 2.89 -31.38 4.62
C ILE A 282 3.30 -32.86 4.47
N GLU A 283 3.44 -33.36 3.25
CA GLU A 283 3.72 -34.78 3.01
C GLU A 283 5.17 -35.13 3.39
N THR A 284 6.10 -34.25 3.02
CA THR A 284 7.55 -34.44 3.17
C THR A 284 8.11 -33.86 4.47
N TYR A 285 7.38 -32.95 5.13
CA TYR A 285 7.83 -32.29 6.35
C TYR A 285 8.08 -33.26 7.52
N LYS A 286 9.16 -33.00 8.27
CA LYS A 286 9.52 -33.67 9.52
C LYS A 286 9.89 -32.64 10.59
N PRO A 287 9.57 -32.89 11.87
CA PRO A 287 10.03 -32.04 12.97
C PRO A 287 11.55 -31.97 13.01
N SER A 288 12.10 -30.80 13.31
CA SER A 288 13.56 -30.59 13.37
C SER A 288 14.07 -30.73 14.79
N HIS A 289 15.25 -31.32 14.94
CA HIS A 289 15.99 -31.27 16.20
C HIS A 289 16.64 -29.90 16.42
N LEU A 290 16.95 -29.58 17.67
CA LEU A 290 17.56 -28.29 18.04
C LEU A 290 18.98 -28.14 17.47
N SER A 291 19.78 -29.19 17.52
CA SER A 291 21.14 -29.22 16.99
C SER A 291 21.27 -30.19 15.81
N GLN A 292 22.10 -29.81 14.84
CA GLN A 292 22.47 -30.72 13.74
C GLN A 292 23.14 -31.97 14.32
N GLY A 293 22.64 -33.15 13.94
CA GLY A 293 23.15 -34.45 14.40
C GLY A 293 22.48 -35.02 15.65
N CYS A 294 21.55 -34.29 16.29
CA CYS A 294 20.74 -34.87 17.37
C CYS A 294 19.71 -35.88 16.81
N THR A 295 19.55 -37.02 17.49
CA THR A 295 18.65 -38.11 17.09
C THR A 295 17.74 -38.57 18.25
N CYS A 296 17.39 -37.65 19.16
CA CYS A 296 16.56 -37.99 20.31
C CYS A 296 15.16 -38.50 19.90
N ALA A 297 14.49 -39.24 20.77
CA ALA A 297 13.14 -39.72 20.48
C ALA A 297 12.13 -38.57 20.34
N LEU A 298 11.06 -38.81 19.59
CA LEU A 298 9.85 -37.99 19.64
C LEU A 298 9.10 -38.29 20.94
N ILE A 299 8.67 -37.25 21.63
CA ILE A 299 7.79 -37.35 22.80
C ILE A 299 6.44 -36.82 22.39
N GLY A 300 5.42 -37.64 22.55
CA GLY A 300 4.04 -37.27 22.30
C GLY A 300 3.23 -37.15 23.58
N ILE A 301 2.06 -36.56 23.44
CA ILE A 301 1.01 -36.61 24.46
C ILE A 301 -0.07 -37.61 24.05
N ASP A 302 -0.85 -38.12 25.02
CA ASP A 302 -1.97 -39.01 24.71
C ASP A 302 -3.08 -38.25 23.97
N GLU A 303 -3.18 -38.48 22.66
CA GLU A 303 -4.21 -37.87 21.80
C GLU A 303 -5.63 -38.18 22.28
N ARG A 304 -5.85 -39.31 22.98
CA ARG A 304 -7.15 -39.65 23.55
C ARG A 304 -7.52 -38.71 24.69
N ALA A 305 -6.56 -38.36 25.54
CA ALA A 305 -6.77 -37.40 26.63
C ALA A 305 -7.10 -36.00 26.08
N THR A 306 -6.32 -35.55 25.08
CA THR A 306 -6.57 -34.28 24.36
C THR A 306 -7.97 -34.25 23.75
N SER A 307 -8.34 -35.32 23.04
CA SER A 307 -9.64 -35.46 22.39
C SER A 307 -10.79 -35.54 23.41
N LEU A 308 -10.58 -36.21 24.54
CA LEU A 308 -11.57 -36.32 25.62
C LEU A 308 -11.85 -34.94 26.23
N ILE A 309 -10.81 -34.16 26.54
CA ILE A 309 -10.96 -32.78 27.05
C ILE A 309 -11.75 -31.94 26.06
N LEU A 310 -11.38 -31.98 24.78
CA LEU A 310 -12.04 -31.19 23.74
C LEU A 310 -13.52 -31.58 23.56
N ARG A 311 -13.85 -32.87 23.57
CA ARG A 311 -15.22 -33.35 23.32
C ARG A 311 -16.13 -33.31 24.54
N SER A 312 -15.58 -33.41 25.74
CA SER A 312 -16.36 -33.59 26.98
C SER A 312 -16.50 -32.31 27.81
N THR A 313 -15.78 -31.26 27.44
CA THR A 313 -15.77 -29.96 28.14
C THR A 313 -15.85 -28.83 27.14
N ASP A 314 -16.06 -27.60 27.61
CA ASP A 314 -15.94 -26.36 26.81
C ASP A 314 -14.55 -25.71 26.91
N THR A 315 -13.58 -26.36 27.56
CA THR A 315 -12.19 -25.85 27.74
C THR A 315 -11.19 -26.53 26.79
N TYR A 316 -9.90 -26.27 26.91
CA TYR A 316 -8.85 -26.81 26.03
C TYR A 316 -7.71 -27.43 26.85
N PRO A 317 -6.93 -28.36 26.25
CA PRO A 317 -5.82 -29.00 26.95
C PRO A 317 -4.63 -28.04 27.07
N ILE A 318 -4.01 -28.03 28.25
CA ILE A 318 -2.71 -27.41 28.54
C ILE A 318 -1.75 -28.48 29.05
N ILE A 319 -0.45 -28.21 28.96
CA ILE A 319 0.58 -29.21 29.26
C ILE A 319 1.41 -28.76 30.45
N ARG A 320 1.48 -29.63 31.46
CA ARG A 320 2.41 -29.51 32.58
C ARG A 320 3.69 -30.28 32.29
N PHE A 321 4.81 -29.66 32.64
CA PHE A 321 6.14 -30.27 32.56
C PHE A 321 6.55 -30.74 33.94
N ASP A 322 6.53 -32.06 34.17
CA ASP A 322 6.91 -32.68 35.43
C ASP A 322 8.31 -33.30 35.30
N GLN A 323 9.24 -32.86 36.13
CA GLN A 323 10.58 -33.42 36.19
C GLN A 323 10.55 -34.72 37.02
N ILE A 324 11.00 -35.83 36.41
CA ILE A 324 10.98 -37.15 37.04
C ILE A 324 12.38 -37.49 37.50
N GLY A 325 12.68 -37.26 38.78
CA GLY A 325 13.98 -37.60 39.36
C GLY A 325 15.08 -36.55 39.11
N ASP A 326 16.30 -36.89 39.49
CA ASP A 326 17.43 -35.95 39.57
C ASP A 326 18.16 -35.76 38.23
N GLY A 327 17.80 -36.53 37.20
CA GLY A 327 18.34 -36.43 35.86
C GLY A 327 17.86 -35.16 35.15
N VAL A 328 18.79 -34.40 34.56
CA VAL A 328 18.49 -33.22 33.72
C VAL A 328 17.70 -33.61 32.46
N ASP A 329 17.67 -34.91 32.14
CA ASP A 329 17.00 -35.49 30.99
C ASP A 329 15.89 -36.47 31.38
N ASP A 330 15.26 -36.33 32.55
CA ASP A 330 14.11 -37.15 32.94
C ASP A 330 12.89 -36.25 33.22
N PHE A 331 11.92 -36.26 32.29
CA PHE A 331 10.69 -35.46 32.40
C PHE A 331 9.53 -36.13 31.68
N GLU A 332 8.32 -35.84 32.14
CA GLU A 332 7.06 -36.21 31.49
C GLU A 332 6.19 -35.00 31.16
N LEU A 333 5.28 -35.22 30.20
CA LEU A 333 4.27 -34.25 29.80
C LEU A 333 2.92 -34.73 30.30
N VAL A 334 2.29 -33.94 31.16
CA VAL A 334 0.95 -34.24 31.69
C VAL A 334 -0.05 -33.32 31.01
N VAL A 335 -1.06 -33.91 30.37
CA VAL A 335 -2.17 -33.18 29.74
C VAL A 335 -3.26 -32.95 30.77
N GLU A 336 -3.63 -31.69 30.99
CA GLU A 336 -4.70 -31.31 31.91
C GLU A 336 -5.65 -30.29 31.22
N PRO A 337 -6.94 -30.26 31.58
CA PRO A 337 -7.86 -29.23 31.09
C PRO A 337 -7.48 -27.87 31.67
N TYR A 338 -7.59 -26.81 30.87
CA TYR A 338 -7.39 -25.44 31.37
C TYR A 338 -8.50 -25.06 32.36
N GLU A 339 -8.07 -24.54 33.51
CA GLU A 339 -8.93 -23.96 34.55
C GLU A 339 -8.58 -22.48 34.75
N PRO A 340 -9.58 -21.59 34.91
CA PRO A 340 -9.34 -20.18 35.18
C PRO A 340 -8.40 -19.97 36.38
N GLY A 341 -7.32 -19.21 36.17
CA GLY A 341 -6.32 -18.91 37.20
C GLY A 341 -5.04 -19.77 37.11
N VAL A 342 -5.01 -20.82 36.30
CA VAL A 342 -3.79 -21.58 36.02
C VAL A 342 -2.97 -20.85 34.94
N PRO A 343 -1.76 -20.33 35.26
CA PRO A 343 -0.97 -19.60 34.28
C PRO A 343 -0.32 -20.54 33.28
N TYR A 344 -0.36 -20.16 32.01
CA TYR A 344 0.31 -20.88 30.94
C TYR A 344 0.84 -19.93 29.86
N VAL A 345 1.84 -20.40 29.13
CA VAL A 345 2.43 -19.73 27.99
C VAL A 345 1.96 -20.43 26.72
N ALA A 346 1.31 -19.69 25.83
CA ALA A 346 0.98 -20.19 24.50
C ALA A 346 2.12 -19.84 23.53
N LEU A 347 2.59 -20.83 22.78
CA LEU A 347 3.61 -20.62 21.77
C LEU A 347 2.97 -20.13 20.47
N SER A 348 3.56 -19.08 19.91
CA SER A 348 3.29 -18.59 18.56
C SER A 348 4.52 -18.84 17.71
N HIS A 349 4.47 -19.82 16.82
CA HIS A 349 5.67 -20.31 16.16
C HIS A 349 5.46 -20.57 14.67
N VAL A 350 6.54 -20.48 13.90
CA VAL A 350 6.52 -20.81 12.48
C VAL A 350 6.83 -22.29 12.33
N TRP A 351 5.85 -23.11 11.94
CA TRP A 351 6.05 -24.57 11.75
C TRP A 351 7.26 -24.88 10.84
N ALA A 352 7.55 -24.03 9.84
CA ALA A 352 8.70 -24.22 8.94
C ALA A 352 10.05 -24.18 9.68
N ASN A 353 10.09 -23.70 10.92
CA ASN A 353 11.27 -23.74 11.79
C ASN A 353 11.39 -25.04 12.61
N GLY A 354 10.54 -26.04 12.34
CA GLY A 354 10.74 -27.41 12.85
C GLY A 354 9.93 -27.81 14.08
N LEU A 355 9.02 -26.96 14.56
CA LEU A 355 8.16 -27.22 15.73
C LEU A 355 6.73 -27.68 15.35
N GLY A 356 6.48 -27.97 14.07
CA GLY A 356 5.25 -28.60 13.60
C GLY A 356 5.34 -30.13 13.62
N ASN A 357 4.20 -30.82 13.57
CA ASN A 357 4.15 -32.26 13.24
C ASN A 357 2.77 -32.63 12.67
N PRO A 358 2.64 -32.84 11.35
CA PRO A 358 1.34 -33.14 10.74
C PRO A 358 0.86 -34.59 10.97
N LYS A 359 1.73 -35.48 11.48
CA LYS A 359 1.48 -36.93 11.53
C LYS A 359 1.13 -37.43 12.93
N ALA A 360 1.52 -36.71 13.98
CA ALA A 360 1.26 -37.09 15.37
C ALA A 360 1.41 -35.89 16.31
N ASN A 361 0.70 -35.92 17.45
CA ASN A 361 0.84 -34.98 18.57
C ASN A 361 2.16 -35.19 19.33
N SER A 362 3.30 -34.98 18.67
CA SER A 362 4.64 -35.24 19.23
C SER A 362 5.73 -34.35 18.65
N LEU A 363 6.77 -34.09 19.44
CA LEU A 363 7.94 -33.30 19.05
C LEU A 363 9.24 -33.93 19.55
N PRO A 364 10.41 -33.63 18.94
CA PRO A 364 11.69 -34.10 19.43
C PRO A 364 11.94 -33.71 20.89
N ARG A 365 12.42 -34.64 21.72
CA ARG A 365 12.73 -34.40 23.15
C ARG A 365 13.54 -33.13 23.39
N CYS A 366 14.55 -32.86 22.55
CA CYS A 366 15.38 -31.67 22.66
C CYS A 366 14.61 -30.36 22.48
N GLN A 367 13.60 -30.33 21.60
CA GLN A 367 12.79 -29.13 21.36
C GLN A 367 11.87 -28.85 22.54
N ILE A 368 11.22 -29.88 23.08
CA ILE A 368 10.34 -29.76 24.24
C ILE A 368 11.13 -29.26 25.45
N LYS A 369 12.31 -29.84 25.70
CA LYS A 369 13.23 -29.39 26.76
C LYS A 369 13.60 -27.93 26.59
N HIS A 370 13.96 -27.52 25.37
CA HIS A 370 14.33 -26.15 25.08
C HIS A 370 13.17 -25.18 25.34
N VAL A 371 11.96 -25.49 24.86
CA VAL A 371 10.75 -24.70 25.13
C VAL A 371 10.49 -24.56 26.63
N ALA A 372 10.60 -25.65 27.40
CA ALA A 372 10.42 -25.61 28.85
C ALA A 372 11.44 -24.68 29.53
N GLN A 373 12.70 -24.69 29.07
CA GLN A 373 13.75 -23.79 29.55
C GLN A 373 13.45 -22.32 29.21
N LEU A 374 12.99 -22.02 28.00
CA LEU A 374 12.60 -20.67 27.60
C LEU A 374 11.45 -20.14 28.46
N ILE A 375 10.42 -20.95 28.72
CA ILE A 375 9.29 -20.60 29.57
C ILE A 375 9.75 -20.36 31.02
N ALA A 376 10.60 -21.22 31.57
CA ALA A 376 11.13 -21.05 32.93
C ALA A 376 11.98 -19.77 33.07
N SER A 377 12.81 -19.47 32.06
CA SER A 377 13.59 -18.24 32.02
C SER A 377 12.68 -17.01 31.96
N MET A 378 11.68 -17.03 31.08
CA MET A 378 10.71 -15.94 30.94
C MET A 378 9.89 -15.74 32.23
N GLN A 379 9.45 -16.81 32.90
CA GLN A 379 8.74 -16.71 34.19
C GLN A 379 9.61 -16.01 35.24
N THR A 380 10.89 -16.35 35.30
CA THR A 380 11.85 -15.72 36.23
C THR A 380 11.99 -14.21 35.99
N GLU A 381 11.94 -13.78 34.73
CA GLU A 381 12.01 -12.35 34.37
C GLU A 381 10.69 -11.61 34.59
N ALA A 382 9.55 -12.26 34.33
CA ALA A 382 8.22 -11.65 34.44
C ALA A 382 7.76 -11.50 35.90
N GLU A 383 8.12 -12.44 36.78
CA GLU A 383 7.72 -12.45 38.20
C GLU A 383 8.84 -11.84 39.07
N THR A 384 8.97 -10.51 39.06
CA THR A 384 9.89 -9.78 39.95
C THR A 384 9.33 -9.74 41.39
N GLY A 385 9.53 -10.80 42.18
CA GLY A 385 9.19 -10.81 43.62
C GLY A 385 9.46 -12.13 44.35
N ASP A 386 9.74 -12.06 45.65
CA ASP A 386 9.91 -13.20 46.58
C ASP A 386 8.55 -13.81 46.96
N ALA A 387 7.78 -14.29 45.97
CA ALA A 387 6.60 -15.10 46.27
C ALA A 387 7.06 -16.48 46.77
N GLU A 388 6.73 -16.78 48.03
CA GLU A 388 7.07 -18.04 48.72
C GLU A 388 6.48 -19.29 48.02
N TYR A 389 5.50 -19.09 47.12
CA TYR A 389 4.91 -20.12 46.25
C TYR A 389 4.76 -19.58 44.82
N ARG A 390 5.58 -20.06 43.88
CA ARG A 390 5.45 -19.76 42.44
C ARG A 390 4.78 -20.92 41.72
N THR A 391 3.63 -20.67 41.10
CA THR A 391 2.97 -21.66 40.25
C THR A 391 3.75 -21.76 38.94
N GLN A 392 4.35 -22.91 38.66
CA GLN A 392 5.06 -23.16 37.40
C GLN A 392 4.13 -22.93 36.21
N TYR A 393 4.55 -22.11 35.25
CA TYR A 393 3.81 -21.89 34.02
C TYR A 393 3.65 -23.20 33.24
N ARG A 394 2.41 -23.49 32.83
CA ARG A 394 2.12 -24.55 31.85
C ARG A 394 2.49 -24.08 30.45
N MET A 395 2.53 -25.00 29.50
CA MET A 395 2.74 -24.67 28.09
C MET A 395 1.54 -25.07 27.25
N TRP A 396 1.32 -24.31 26.17
CA TRP A 396 0.43 -24.68 25.09
C TRP A 396 1.15 -24.53 23.76
N ILE A 397 1.10 -25.56 22.93
CA ILE A 397 1.59 -25.55 21.55
C ILE A 397 0.60 -26.35 20.70
N ASP A 398 0.17 -25.78 19.59
CA ASP A 398 -0.81 -26.37 18.67
C ASP A 398 -0.40 -27.78 18.21
N THR A 399 0.88 -28.01 17.91
CA THR A 399 1.42 -29.33 17.52
C THR A 399 1.11 -30.43 18.53
N LEU A 400 1.10 -30.12 19.83
CA LEU A 400 0.77 -31.10 20.86
C LEU A 400 -0.71 -31.04 21.24
N CYS A 401 -1.29 -29.85 21.43
CA CYS A 401 -2.62 -29.68 21.98
C CYS A 401 -3.78 -29.79 20.97
N CYS A 402 -3.52 -29.76 19.66
CA CYS A 402 -4.53 -29.94 18.62
C CYS A 402 -4.44 -31.35 18.03
N PRO A 403 -5.45 -32.22 18.21
CA PRO A 403 -5.44 -33.59 17.67
C PRO A 403 -5.23 -33.63 16.15
N VAL A 404 -4.61 -34.69 15.66
CA VAL A 404 -4.50 -34.94 14.21
C VAL A 404 -5.84 -35.44 13.67
N GLU A 405 -6.60 -36.18 14.48
CA GLU A 405 -7.95 -36.64 14.14
C GLU A 405 -8.91 -35.46 13.84
N LEU A 406 -9.64 -35.56 12.72
CA LEU A 406 -10.40 -34.44 12.15
C LEU A 406 -11.43 -33.83 13.10
N GLY A 407 -12.22 -34.66 13.81
CA GLY A 407 -13.25 -34.16 14.71
C GLY A 407 -12.68 -33.42 15.91
N GLY A 408 -11.62 -33.93 16.53
CA GLY A 408 -10.90 -33.25 17.61
C GLY A 408 -10.21 -31.98 17.12
N LYS A 409 -9.60 -32.02 15.93
CA LYS A 409 -8.95 -30.87 15.29
C LYS A 409 -9.93 -29.71 15.07
N LEU A 410 -11.14 -29.99 14.57
CA LEU A 410 -12.16 -28.95 14.34
C LEU A 410 -12.57 -28.27 15.65
N ILE A 411 -12.72 -29.02 16.74
CA ILE A 411 -13.04 -28.46 18.06
C ILE A 411 -11.87 -27.62 18.60
N ALA A 412 -10.63 -28.08 18.43
CA ALA A 412 -9.45 -27.33 18.83
C ALA A 412 -9.32 -26.00 18.06
N LEU A 413 -9.57 -26.01 16.74
CA LEU A 413 -9.60 -24.81 15.91
C LEU A 413 -10.71 -23.84 16.33
N GLU A 414 -11.87 -24.34 16.77
CA GLU A 414 -12.94 -23.50 17.32
C GLU A 414 -12.50 -22.78 18.61
N ARG A 415 -11.68 -23.43 19.44
CA ARG A 415 -11.24 -22.93 20.75
C ARG A 415 -9.93 -22.15 20.73
N ILE A 416 -9.23 -22.12 19.59
CA ILE A 416 -7.89 -21.54 19.47
C ILE A 416 -7.86 -20.07 19.89
N ALA A 417 -8.92 -19.32 19.60
CA ALA A 417 -9.05 -17.93 20.03
C ALA A 417 -8.96 -17.78 21.56
N SER A 418 -9.67 -18.66 22.29
CA SER A 418 -9.69 -18.67 23.76
C SER A 418 -8.33 -19.02 24.34
N VAL A 419 -7.56 -19.90 23.67
CA VAL A 419 -6.19 -20.25 24.08
C VAL A 419 -5.31 -18.99 24.15
N TYR A 420 -5.30 -18.16 23.11
CA TYR A 420 -4.42 -16.99 23.10
C TYR A 420 -4.95 -15.85 23.98
N LEU A 421 -6.28 -15.72 24.12
CA LEU A 421 -6.91 -14.71 24.97
C LEU A 421 -6.67 -14.94 26.48
N ASN A 422 -6.63 -16.20 26.90
CA ASN A 422 -6.51 -16.60 28.31
C ASN A 422 -5.07 -16.91 28.73
N ALA A 423 -4.12 -17.00 27.79
CA ALA A 423 -2.72 -17.23 28.10
C ALA A 423 -2.18 -16.10 29.00
N ALA A 424 -1.32 -16.45 29.95
CA ALA A 424 -0.61 -15.45 30.75
C ALA A 424 0.31 -14.62 29.84
N HIS A 425 1.01 -15.32 28.95
CA HIS A 425 1.86 -14.73 27.91
C HIS A 425 1.78 -15.54 26.62
N VAL A 426 2.03 -14.87 25.50
CA VAL A 426 2.33 -15.53 24.23
C VAL A 426 3.81 -15.34 23.94
N LEU A 427 4.50 -16.44 23.66
CA LEU A 427 5.92 -16.43 23.31
C LEU A 427 6.09 -16.68 21.81
N VAL A 428 6.61 -15.69 21.10
CA VAL A 428 6.92 -15.77 19.66
C VAL A 428 8.26 -16.46 19.47
N LEU A 429 8.26 -17.54 18.68
CA LEU A 429 9.44 -18.27 18.27
C LEU A 429 9.63 -18.17 16.75
N ASP A 430 10.63 -17.39 16.34
CA ASP A 430 11.01 -17.21 14.94
C ASP A 430 12.53 -17.34 14.81
N ALA A 431 12.98 -18.33 14.04
CA ALA A 431 14.41 -18.61 13.88
C ALA A 431 15.20 -17.41 13.36
N SER A 432 14.57 -16.50 12.58
CA SER A 432 15.22 -15.30 12.06
C SER A 432 15.57 -14.27 13.14
N LEU A 433 15.04 -14.41 14.36
CA LEU A 433 15.28 -13.50 15.49
C LEU A 433 16.22 -14.09 16.55
N THR A 434 16.39 -15.41 16.57
CA THR A 434 17.20 -16.13 17.58
C THR A 434 18.71 -15.91 17.49
N GLY A 435 19.19 -15.20 16.47
CA GLY A 435 20.61 -14.84 16.33
C GLY A 435 21.00 -13.51 16.97
N PHE A 436 20.07 -12.77 17.59
CA PHE A 436 20.30 -11.41 18.08
C PHE A 436 20.29 -11.35 19.60
N ASP A 437 21.28 -10.71 20.20
CA ASP A 437 21.28 -10.39 21.62
C ASP A 437 20.49 -9.08 21.84
N PRO A 438 19.38 -9.11 22.62
CA PRO A 438 18.57 -7.92 22.85
C PRO A 438 19.23 -6.87 23.77
N GLN A 439 20.37 -7.17 24.38
CA GLN A 439 21.16 -6.23 25.19
C GLN A 439 22.15 -5.45 24.32
N ASP A 440 22.80 -6.12 23.37
CA ASP A 440 23.84 -5.53 22.50
C ASP A 440 23.27 -4.96 21.19
N THR A 441 22.04 -5.33 20.82
CA THR A 441 21.38 -4.87 19.60
C THR A 441 20.49 -3.65 19.88
N HIS A 442 20.59 -2.62 19.04
CA HIS A 442 19.78 -1.42 19.18
C HIS A 442 18.27 -1.74 19.07
N PRO A 443 17.38 -1.14 19.89
CA PRO A 443 15.94 -1.45 19.86
C PRO A 443 15.26 -1.17 18.51
N ALA A 444 15.79 -0.22 17.72
CA ALA A 444 15.30 0.03 16.36
C ALA A 444 15.49 -1.20 15.46
N GLU A 445 16.68 -1.79 15.46
CA GLU A 445 16.98 -2.97 14.66
C GLU A 445 16.12 -4.16 15.09
N LEU A 446 16.00 -4.41 16.40
CA LEU A 446 15.16 -5.51 16.92
C LEU A 446 13.69 -5.37 16.49
N MET A 447 13.10 -4.19 16.65
CA MET A 447 11.70 -3.96 16.26
C MET A 447 11.50 -4.02 14.74
N LEU A 448 12.44 -3.50 13.95
CA LEU A 448 12.38 -3.57 12.49
C LEU A 448 12.52 -5.01 11.98
N ARG A 449 13.35 -5.83 12.62
CA ARG A 449 13.45 -7.27 12.33
C ARG A 449 12.12 -7.98 12.65
N VAL A 450 11.52 -7.70 13.80
CA VAL A 450 10.24 -8.29 14.22
C VAL A 450 9.08 -7.89 13.30
N TYR A 451 8.83 -6.59 13.12
CA TYR A 451 7.63 -6.12 12.41
C TYR A 451 7.81 -6.05 10.90
N GLY A 452 9.03 -5.74 10.43
CA GLY A 452 9.37 -5.61 9.02
C GLY A 452 9.73 -6.95 8.36
N ALA A 453 10.71 -7.65 8.92
CA ALA A 453 11.46 -8.71 8.22
C ALA A 453 11.19 -10.15 8.67
N SER A 454 10.47 -10.36 9.78
CA SER A 454 10.26 -11.69 10.36
C SER A 454 9.17 -12.49 9.61
N PRO A 455 9.42 -13.77 9.31
CA PRO A 455 8.42 -14.70 8.76
C PRO A 455 7.17 -14.86 9.63
N TRP A 456 7.27 -14.72 10.95
CA TRP A 456 6.12 -14.70 11.86
C TRP A 456 5.12 -13.59 11.49
N MET A 457 5.57 -12.43 11.00
CA MET A 457 4.70 -11.36 10.48
C MET A 457 4.14 -11.62 9.08
N ARG A 458 4.35 -12.80 8.48
CA ARG A 458 3.90 -13.13 7.11
C ARG A 458 2.81 -14.20 7.04
N ARG A 459 2.53 -14.92 8.13
CA ARG A 459 1.51 -15.98 8.14
C ARG A 459 0.21 -15.44 8.73
N LEU A 460 -0.93 -15.90 8.21
CA LEU A 460 -2.22 -15.46 8.71
C LEU A 460 -2.51 -16.03 10.11
N TRP A 461 -2.23 -17.31 10.35
CA TRP A 461 -2.48 -17.93 11.65
C TRP A 461 -1.76 -17.21 12.80
N THR A 462 -0.50 -16.82 12.61
CA THR A 462 0.27 -16.07 13.62
C THR A 462 -0.28 -14.67 13.91
N LEU A 463 -1.11 -14.10 13.03
CA LEU A 463 -1.75 -12.80 13.25
C LEU A 463 -2.69 -12.86 14.47
N GLN A 464 -3.60 -13.84 14.54
CA GLN A 464 -4.51 -13.93 15.69
C GLN A 464 -3.78 -14.31 16.98
N GLU A 465 -2.72 -15.12 16.89
CA GLU A 465 -1.90 -15.52 18.03
C GLU A 465 -1.23 -14.29 18.67
N GLY A 466 -0.74 -13.38 17.83
CA GLY A 466 -0.17 -12.10 18.24
C GLY A 466 -1.21 -11.03 18.56
N ALA A 467 -2.43 -11.08 18.03
CA ALA A 467 -3.45 -10.04 18.23
C ALA A 467 -4.30 -10.24 19.49
N LEU A 468 -4.57 -11.51 19.87
CA LEU A 468 -5.47 -11.85 20.97
C LEU A 468 -4.81 -11.77 22.36
N THR A 469 -3.49 -11.86 22.41
CA THR A 469 -2.75 -11.91 23.68
C THR A 469 -2.74 -10.56 24.39
N LYS A 470 -2.80 -10.60 25.72
CA LYS A 470 -2.59 -9.43 26.59
C LYS A 470 -1.11 -9.12 26.83
N SER A 471 -0.24 -10.09 26.56
CA SER A 471 1.19 -9.99 26.86
C SER A 471 1.99 -10.78 25.83
N LEU A 472 2.64 -10.06 24.91
CA LEU A 472 3.43 -10.63 23.83
C LEU A 472 4.93 -10.56 24.15
N TYR A 473 5.58 -11.71 24.20
CA TYR A 473 7.02 -11.86 24.33
C TYR A 473 7.62 -12.38 23.03
N ILE A 474 8.80 -11.89 22.69
CA ILE A 474 9.55 -12.30 21.50
C ILE A 474 10.84 -12.94 21.96
N GLN A 475 11.06 -14.20 21.56
CA GLN A 475 12.31 -14.89 21.80
C GLN A 475 13.38 -14.36 20.84
N PHE A 476 14.42 -13.75 21.40
CA PHE A 476 15.66 -13.45 20.70
C PHE A 476 16.65 -14.58 20.96
N ALA A 477 17.95 -14.33 21.14
CA ALA A 477 18.95 -15.38 21.42
C ALA A 477 18.57 -16.27 22.63
N ASP A 478 19.08 -15.99 23.82
CA ASP A 478 18.78 -16.73 25.04
C ASP A 478 17.71 -16.04 25.90
N LYS A 479 17.16 -14.90 25.44
CA LYS A 479 16.24 -14.06 26.20
C LYS A 479 14.95 -13.72 25.45
N ALA A 480 13.83 -13.88 26.15
CA ALA A 480 12.53 -13.40 25.71
C ALA A 480 12.31 -11.95 26.17
N VAL A 481 11.87 -11.07 25.27
CA VAL A 481 11.62 -9.65 25.62
C VAL A 481 10.18 -9.29 25.32
N ASN A 482 9.53 -8.62 26.27
CA ASN A 482 8.19 -8.09 26.06
C ASN A 482 8.17 -7.03 24.94
N ALA A 483 7.26 -7.19 23.97
CA ALA A 483 7.21 -6.33 22.79
C ALA A 483 6.92 -4.86 23.13
N TYR A 484 6.05 -4.60 24.12
CA TYR A 484 5.75 -3.24 24.57
C TYR A 484 6.94 -2.61 25.29
N ALA A 485 7.65 -3.37 26.13
CA ALA A 485 8.88 -2.88 26.76
C ALA A 485 9.95 -2.50 25.72
N LEU A 486 10.07 -3.26 24.63
CA LEU A 486 10.98 -2.93 23.53
C LEU A 486 10.53 -1.67 22.76
N LEU A 487 9.23 -1.48 22.56
CA LEU A 487 8.66 -0.25 22.00
C LEU A 487 8.97 0.99 22.85
N VAL A 488 8.90 0.87 24.18
CA VAL A 488 9.26 1.94 25.13
C VAL A 488 10.76 2.26 25.09
N LYS A 489 11.62 1.23 24.97
CA LYS A 489 13.06 1.44 24.75
C LYS A 489 13.33 2.20 23.46
N LEU A 490 12.65 1.86 22.35
CA LEU A 490 12.77 2.58 21.09
C LEU A 490 12.28 4.03 21.20
N TRP A 491 11.18 4.29 21.90
CA TRP A 491 10.72 5.66 22.19
C TRP A 491 11.77 6.46 22.95
N THR A 492 12.40 5.84 23.94
CA THR A 492 13.45 6.49 24.75
C THR A 492 14.66 6.83 23.88
N ALA A 493 15.12 5.89 23.04
CA ALA A 493 16.19 6.12 22.07
C ALA A 493 15.82 7.24 21.06
N ALA A 494 14.59 7.26 20.57
CA ALA A 494 14.08 8.29 19.66
C ALA A 494 13.99 9.70 20.28
N ASN A 495 13.79 9.80 21.60
CA ASN A 495 13.86 11.10 22.29
C ASN A 495 15.30 11.56 22.53
N SER A 496 16.26 10.64 22.61
CA SER A 496 17.69 10.97 22.71
C SER A 496 18.31 11.31 21.35
N ASP A 497 17.91 10.60 20.29
CA ASP A 497 18.34 10.82 18.92
C ASP A 497 17.10 10.85 17.98
N PRO A 498 16.67 12.05 17.57
CA PRO A 498 15.45 12.25 16.77
C PRO A 498 15.43 11.50 15.43
N ARG A 499 16.58 11.03 14.92
CA ARG A 499 16.62 10.25 13.68
C ARG A 499 15.83 8.94 13.80
N TYR A 500 15.73 8.36 15.01
CA TYR A 500 14.93 7.14 15.25
C TYR A 500 13.44 7.40 15.46
N MET A 501 13.00 8.66 15.58
CA MET A 501 11.60 8.97 15.88
C MET A 501 10.67 8.56 14.74
N LYS A 502 11.09 8.70 13.48
CA LYS A 502 10.27 8.21 12.36
C LYS A 502 10.20 6.68 12.30
N ILE A 503 11.29 5.99 12.68
CA ILE A 503 11.30 4.53 12.86
C ILE A 503 10.29 4.12 13.94
N TRP A 504 10.29 4.83 15.08
CA TRP A 504 9.33 4.58 16.13
C TRP A 504 7.88 4.79 15.67
N GLN A 505 7.58 5.86 14.92
CA GLN A 505 6.24 6.14 14.38
C GLN A 505 5.72 5.04 13.45
N ASP A 506 6.59 4.53 12.59
CA ASP A 506 6.24 3.43 11.68
C ASP A 506 6.04 2.11 12.44
N ILE A 507 6.92 1.82 13.41
CA ILE A 507 6.85 0.63 14.25
C ILE A 507 5.62 0.63 15.17
N VAL A 508 5.28 1.76 15.79
CA VAL A 508 4.08 1.84 16.64
C VAL A 508 2.81 1.66 15.81
N GLY A 509 2.81 2.08 14.54
CA GLY A 509 1.77 1.75 13.58
C GLY A 509 1.61 0.24 13.40
N ALA A 510 2.70 -0.45 13.03
CA ALA A 510 2.69 -1.90 12.86
C ALA A 510 2.35 -2.68 14.15
N TYR A 511 2.82 -2.19 15.31
CA TYR A 511 2.46 -2.73 16.62
C TYR A 511 0.96 -2.61 16.87
N ASN A 512 0.38 -1.43 16.64
CA ASN A 512 -1.05 -1.18 16.84
C ASN A 512 -1.91 -1.95 15.84
N GLU A 513 -1.45 -2.15 14.61
CA GLU A 513 -2.14 -3.01 13.62
C GLU A 513 -2.22 -4.46 14.08
N LEU A 514 -1.26 -4.94 14.86
CA LEU A 514 -1.28 -6.28 15.45
C LEU A 514 -2.10 -6.31 16.76
N GLN A 515 -1.80 -5.45 17.72
CA GLN A 515 -2.30 -5.50 19.11
C GLN A 515 -3.55 -4.64 19.36
N GLY A 516 -3.97 -3.82 18.38
CA GLY A 516 -5.05 -2.84 18.53
C GLY A 516 -6.48 -3.39 18.38
N PHE A 517 -6.65 -4.66 18.03
CA PHE A 517 -7.98 -5.28 17.88
C PHE A 517 -8.74 -5.43 19.21
N PHE A 518 -8.01 -5.74 20.29
CA PHE A 518 -8.59 -6.15 21.57
C PHE A 518 -8.11 -5.33 22.77
N SER A 519 -7.13 -4.44 22.59
CA SER A 519 -6.69 -3.48 23.60
C SER A 519 -7.76 -2.39 23.78
N GLY A 520 -8.25 -2.19 25.01
CA GLY A 520 -9.22 -1.15 25.34
C GLY A 520 -8.73 0.22 24.84
N ARG A 521 -9.54 0.86 23.99
CA ARG A 521 -9.23 2.13 23.34
C ARG A 521 -9.29 3.29 24.35
N GLU A 522 -8.29 3.43 25.21
CA GLU A 522 -8.10 4.62 26.04
C GLU A 522 -7.01 5.50 25.45
N GLY A 523 -7.39 6.33 24.47
CA GLY A 523 -6.54 7.34 23.87
C GLY A 523 -7.29 8.16 22.80
N PRO A 524 -6.92 9.44 22.56
CA PRO A 524 -7.56 10.26 21.56
C PRO A 524 -7.03 9.87 20.17
N THR A 525 -7.62 8.85 19.54
CA THR A 525 -7.33 8.52 18.14
C THR A 525 -8.61 8.28 17.35
N THR A 526 -8.58 8.72 16.11
CA THR A 526 -9.64 8.69 15.10
C THR A 526 -10.45 7.38 15.11
N ASN A 527 -11.78 7.48 15.11
CA ASN A 527 -12.74 6.37 14.94
C ASN A 527 -12.53 5.66 13.59
N GLN A 528 -11.47 4.87 13.45
CA GLN A 528 -11.25 4.05 12.26
C GLN A 528 -12.15 2.81 12.31
N SER A 529 -12.78 2.49 11.18
CA SER A 529 -13.63 1.32 11.00
C SER A 529 -12.85 0.04 11.34
N PRO A 530 -13.42 -0.91 12.11
CA PRO A 530 -12.79 -2.20 12.38
C PRO A 530 -12.36 -2.95 11.12
N LEU A 531 -13.08 -2.77 9.99
CA LEU A 531 -12.71 -3.37 8.71
C LEU A 531 -11.41 -2.80 8.13
N ILE A 532 -11.15 -1.49 8.33
CA ILE A 532 -9.89 -0.87 7.90
C ILE A 532 -8.72 -1.46 8.70
N THR A 533 -8.89 -1.61 10.02
CA THR A 533 -7.89 -2.27 10.87
C THR A 533 -7.65 -3.71 10.44
N LEU A 534 -8.72 -4.47 10.17
CA LEU A 534 -8.64 -5.83 9.61
C LEU A 534 -7.83 -5.85 8.31
N GLN A 535 -8.18 -5.01 7.34
CA GLN A 535 -7.51 -5.00 6.04
C GLN A 535 -6.02 -4.70 6.13
N ARG A 536 -5.61 -3.77 7.00
CA ARG A 536 -4.19 -3.44 7.24
C ARG A 536 -3.45 -4.61 7.86
N ALA A 537 -4.04 -5.25 8.88
CA ALA A 537 -3.43 -6.39 9.55
C ALA A 537 -3.26 -7.63 8.64
N LEU A 538 -4.17 -7.79 7.66
CA LEU A 538 -4.13 -8.85 6.65
C LEU A 538 -3.12 -8.61 5.52
N GLN A 539 -2.64 -7.37 5.36
CA GLN A 539 -1.74 -6.99 4.27
C GLN A 539 -0.42 -7.80 4.34
N PHE A 540 0.00 -8.38 3.21
CA PHE A 540 1.15 -9.30 3.10
C PHE A 540 1.12 -10.58 3.95
N ARG A 541 0.00 -10.89 4.61
CA ARG A 541 -0.22 -12.20 5.21
C ARG A 541 -0.50 -13.24 4.13
N THR A 542 -0.19 -14.50 4.44
CA THR A 542 -0.33 -15.64 3.53
C THR A 542 -1.02 -16.80 4.26
N VAL A 543 -1.73 -17.61 3.48
CA VAL A 543 -2.37 -18.86 3.91
C VAL A 543 -1.93 -20.00 3.00
N SER A 544 -1.72 -21.18 3.58
CA SER A 544 -1.49 -22.41 2.80
C SER A 544 -2.81 -23.05 2.35
N VAL A 545 -3.90 -22.82 3.09
CA VAL A 545 -5.23 -23.34 2.80
C VAL A 545 -6.21 -22.18 2.74
N ALA A 546 -6.80 -21.93 1.57
CA ALA A 546 -7.68 -20.76 1.36
C ALA A 546 -8.91 -20.75 2.30
N SER A 547 -9.42 -21.91 2.70
CA SER A 547 -10.56 -22.03 3.61
C SER A 547 -10.29 -21.61 5.06
N ASP A 548 -9.02 -21.32 5.40
CA ASP A 548 -8.60 -20.86 6.73
C ASP A 548 -8.74 -19.34 6.88
N GLU A 549 -8.68 -18.58 5.77
CA GLU A 549 -8.78 -17.13 5.82
C GLU A 549 -10.09 -16.65 6.49
N PRO A 550 -11.27 -17.15 6.09
CA PRO A 550 -12.53 -16.79 6.75
C PRO A 550 -12.57 -17.08 8.26
N LEU A 551 -11.87 -18.13 8.72
CA LEU A 551 -11.83 -18.52 10.14
C LEU A 551 -10.93 -17.58 10.96
N CYS A 552 -9.83 -17.11 10.38
CA CYS A 552 -9.01 -16.10 11.04
C CYS A 552 -9.72 -14.74 11.08
N ILE A 553 -10.51 -14.40 10.06
CA ILE A 553 -11.31 -13.18 10.05
C ILE A 553 -12.41 -13.25 11.12
N SER A 554 -13.11 -14.39 11.25
CA SER A 554 -14.15 -14.58 12.28
C SER A 554 -13.59 -14.40 13.69
N THR A 555 -12.40 -14.99 13.89
CA THR A 555 -11.32 -14.55 14.78
C THR A 555 -11.37 -13.10 15.29
N LEU A 556 -10.72 -12.27 14.46
CA LEU A 556 -10.38 -10.88 14.70
C LEU A 556 -11.61 -9.97 14.78
N MET A 557 -12.69 -10.35 14.11
CA MET A 557 -13.94 -9.58 14.03
C MET A 557 -15.02 -10.06 15.02
N LYS A 558 -14.71 -11.05 15.87
CA LYS A 558 -15.65 -11.64 16.86
C LYS A 558 -16.95 -12.16 16.23
N LEU A 559 -16.84 -12.84 15.09
CA LEU A 559 -17.98 -13.43 14.37
C LEU A 559 -18.22 -14.88 14.80
N ASP A 560 -19.41 -15.42 14.49
CA ASP A 560 -19.74 -16.84 14.73
C ASP A 560 -18.91 -17.77 13.84
N THR A 561 -17.80 -18.25 14.40
CA THR A 561 -16.87 -19.16 13.73
C THR A 561 -17.51 -20.52 13.42
N LYS A 562 -18.44 -21.02 14.24
CA LYS A 562 -19.12 -22.31 13.97
C LYS A 562 -19.99 -22.21 12.73
N TYR A 563 -20.75 -21.12 12.61
CA TYR A 563 -21.55 -20.85 11.43
C TYR A 563 -20.68 -20.76 10.18
N ILE A 564 -19.55 -20.06 10.22
CA ILE A 564 -18.65 -19.98 9.07
C ILE A 564 -18.06 -21.35 8.74
N ALA A 565 -17.48 -22.06 9.72
CA ALA A 565 -16.81 -23.34 9.52
C ALA A 565 -17.72 -24.44 8.93
N ALA A 566 -19.03 -24.38 9.20
CA ALA A 566 -20.02 -25.31 8.66
C ALA A 566 -20.24 -25.18 7.14
N ALA A 567 -19.68 -24.17 6.47
CA ALA A 567 -19.72 -24.04 5.02
C ALA A 567 -18.69 -24.98 4.35
N PRO A 568 -19.04 -25.58 3.20
CA PRO A 568 -18.27 -26.66 2.59
C PRO A 568 -16.96 -26.22 1.93
N ASP A 569 -16.89 -24.98 1.44
CA ASP A 569 -15.78 -24.46 0.66
C ASP A 569 -15.38 -23.03 1.09
N ALA A 570 -14.24 -22.54 0.57
CA ALA A 570 -13.67 -21.25 0.95
C ALA A 570 -14.52 -20.05 0.53
N GLU A 571 -15.17 -20.08 -0.63
CA GLU A 571 -16.01 -18.97 -1.11
C GLU A 571 -17.29 -18.88 -0.30
N THR A 572 -17.96 -20.00 -0.04
CA THR A 572 -19.16 -20.02 0.80
C THR A 572 -18.84 -19.58 2.23
N ARG A 573 -17.66 -19.91 2.77
CA ARG A 573 -17.17 -19.40 4.06
C ARG A 573 -16.96 -17.88 4.03
N MET A 574 -16.37 -17.34 2.97
CA MET A 574 -16.17 -15.90 2.81
C MET A 574 -17.49 -15.14 2.65
N ALA A 575 -18.46 -15.70 1.92
CA ALA A 575 -19.81 -15.14 1.85
C ALA A 575 -20.46 -15.04 3.25
N ARG A 576 -20.32 -16.09 4.08
CA ARG A 576 -20.79 -16.06 5.49
C ARG A 576 -20.06 -15.01 6.33
N VAL A 577 -18.77 -14.76 6.08
CA VAL A 577 -18.03 -13.66 6.74
C VAL A 577 -18.66 -12.32 6.39
N TRP A 578 -18.87 -12.03 5.10
CA TRP A 578 -19.51 -10.77 4.68
C TRP A 578 -20.93 -10.61 5.24
N GLU A 579 -21.71 -11.70 5.26
CA GLU A 579 -23.04 -11.73 5.88
C GLU A 579 -22.99 -11.38 7.38
N LEU A 580 -22.06 -11.97 8.14
CA LEU A 580 -21.93 -11.71 9.58
C LEU A 580 -21.38 -10.32 9.87
N ILE A 581 -20.46 -9.80 9.04
CA ILE A 581 -19.98 -8.42 9.14
C ILE A 581 -21.17 -7.47 8.98
N TYR A 582 -21.99 -7.65 7.94
CA TYR A 582 -23.21 -6.87 7.73
C TYR A 582 -24.13 -6.92 8.95
N LYS A 583 -24.44 -8.11 9.47
CA LYS A 583 -25.30 -8.27 10.65
C LYS A 583 -24.73 -7.57 11.90
N SER A 584 -23.41 -7.54 12.05
CA SER A 584 -22.74 -6.93 13.20
C SER A 584 -22.66 -5.40 13.13
N GLN A 585 -22.55 -4.83 11.92
CA GLN A 585 -22.30 -3.39 11.72
C GLN A 585 -23.53 -2.63 11.21
N GLY A 586 -24.57 -3.31 10.72
CA GLY A 586 -25.79 -2.70 10.18
C GLY A 586 -25.73 -2.35 8.69
N GLY A 587 -24.53 -2.32 8.11
CA GLY A 587 -24.28 -2.01 6.70
C GLY A 587 -22.88 -2.45 6.27
N LEU A 588 -22.62 -2.42 4.96
CA LEU A 588 -21.29 -2.66 4.37
C LEU A 588 -20.81 -1.42 3.60
N PRO A 589 -19.51 -1.15 3.51
CA PRO A 589 -19.03 0.00 2.73
C PRO A 589 -19.39 -0.12 1.25
N SER A 590 -20.10 0.86 0.69
CA SER A 590 -20.55 0.84 -0.72
C SER A 590 -19.39 0.85 -1.72
N ARG A 591 -18.23 1.45 -1.38
CA ARG A 591 -17.06 1.52 -2.27
C ARG A 591 -16.40 0.18 -2.56
N VAL A 592 -16.83 -0.90 -1.89
CA VAL A 592 -16.33 -2.26 -2.18
C VAL A 592 -16.50 -2.64 -3.65
N ILE A 593 -17.55 -2.14 -4.32
CA ILE A 593 -17.85 -2.43 -5.73
C ILE A 593 -16.83 -1.81 -6.70
N PHE A 594 -16.12 -0.76 -6.27
CA PHE A 594 -15.13 -0.05 -7.09
C PHE A 594 -13.74 -0.69 -7.04
N TYR A 595 -13.41 -1.40 -5.97
CA TYR A 595 -12.05 -1.89 -5.71
C TYR A 595 -12.05 -3.36 -5.31
N ALA A 596 -12.08 -4.23 -6.33
CA ALA A 596 -11.93 -5.67 -6.17
C ALA A 596 -11.02 -6.25 -7.25
N ASP A 597 -10.04 -7.07 -6.84
CA ASP A 597 -9.22 -7.84 -7.78
C ASP A 597 -9.99 -9.07 -8.27
N GLU A 598 -10.33 -9.98 -7.34
CA GLU A 598 -11.08 -11.21 -7.61
C GLU A 598 -12.31 -11.27 -6.71
N LEU A 599 -13.42 -11.70 -7.30
CA LEU A 599 -14.75 -11.67 -6.70
C LEU A 599 -15.22 -13.09 -6.40
N LEU A 600 -16.16 -13.21 -5.47
CA LEU A 600 -16.87 -14.47 -5.26
C LEU A 600 -17.64 -14.86 -6.52
N SER A 601 -17.75 -16.16 -6.80
CA SER A 601 -18.52 -16.67 -7.95
C SER A 601 -20.02 -16.84 -7.66
N ILE A 602 -20.42 -16.63 -6.40
CA ILE A 602 -21.76 -16.89 -5.85
C ILE A 602 -22.74 -15.77 -6.28
N PRO A 603 -23.85 -16.08 -6.97
CA PRO A 603 -24.88 -15.08 -7.31
C PRO A 603 -25.37 -14.28 -6.09
N GLY A 604 -25.53 -12.98 -6.26
CA GLY A 604 -25.86 -12.03 -5.20
C GLY A 604 -24.65 -11.57 -4.38
N TRP A 605 -23.48 -12.18 -4.59
CA TRP A 605 -22.22 -11.87 -3.91
C TRP A 605 -21.07 -11.58 -4.88
N ARG A 606 -21.32 -11.48 -6.19
CA ARG A 606 -20.26 -11.27 -7.20
C ARG A 606 -19.64 -9.87 -7.15
N TRP A 607 -20.09 -9.03 -6.23
CA TRP A 607 -19.53 -7.72 -5.90
C TRP A 607 -18.49 -7.82 -4.78
N ALA A 608 -18.50 -8.90 -4.01
CA ALA A 608 -17.69 -9.06 -2.80
C ALA A 608 -16.33 -9.69 -3.14
N PRO A 609 -15.22 -9.18 -2.58
CA PRO A 609 -13.91 -9.79 -2.73
C PRO A 609 -13.90 -11.25 -2.28
N ARG A 610 -13.36 -12.13 -3.13
CA ARG A 610 -13.12 -13.56 -2.82
C ARG A 610 -12.16 -13.75 -1.65
N SER A 611 -11.20 -12.83 -1.53
CA SER A 611 -10.19 -12.79 -0.49
C SER A 611 -9.87 -11.33 -0.12
N LEU A 612 -9.58 -11.10 1.16
CA LEU A 612 -8.99 -9.86 1.66
C LEU A 612 -7.45 -9.89 1.61
N LEU A 613 -6.85 -11.06 1.40
CA LEU A 613 -5.41 -11.25 1.23
C LEU A 613 -4.97 -10.95 -0.20
N GLY A 614 -4.11 -9.95 -0.39
CA GLY A 614 -3.49 -9.70 -1.70
C GLY A 614 -2.63 -10.85 -2.22
N SER A 615 -2.10 -11.69 -1.32
CA SER A 615 -1.28 -12.87 -1.65
C SER A 615 -2.09 -14.06 -2.18
N ALA A 616 -3.40 -14.06 -1.97
CA ALA A 616 -4.31 -15.11 -2.44
C ALA A 616 -4.94 -14.77 -3.81
N VAL A 617 -4.66 -13.57 -4.34
CA VAL A 617 -5.07 -13.11 -5.67
C VAL A 617 -4.02 -13.56 -6.68
N LYS A 618 -4.45 -14.11 -7.82
CA LYS A 618 -3.55 -14.62 -8.86
C LYS A 618 -2.68 -13.51 -9.45
N ASP A 619 -3.29 -12.35 -9.70
CA ASP A 619 -2.60 -11.19 -10.26
C ASP A 619 -3.11 -9.86 -9.68
N PRO A 620 -2.69 -9.50 -8.45
CA PRO A 620 -3.21 -8.32 -7.77
C PRO A 620 -2.72 -7.03 -8.43
N VAL A 621 -3.63 -6.05 -8.51
CA VAL A 621 -3.33 -4.66 -8.94
C VAL A 621 -3.67 -3.64 -7.87
N LEU A 622 -4.44 -4.02 -6.84
CA LEU A 622 -4.76 -3.15 -5.71
C LEU A 622 -3.63 -3.12 -4.68
N GLY A 623 -3.10 -1.92 -4.44
CA GLY A 623 -2.22 -1.61 -3.33
C GLY A 623 -2.98 -1.53 -1.99
N VAL A 624 -2.27 -1.22 -0.91
CA VAL A 624 -2.87 -1.14 0.42
C VAL A 624 -3.88 0.01 0.50
N ASP A 625 -3.59 1.14 -0.14
CA ASP A 625 -4.47 2.32 -0.13
C ASP A 625 -5.80 2.01 -0.81
N GLU A 626 -5.78 1.40 -2.00
CA GLU A 626 -7.03 1.03 -2.68
C GLU A 626 -7.82 -0.04 -1.91
N ARG A 627 -7.12 -1.01 -1.29
CA ARG A 627 -7.76 -2.02 -0.41
C ARG A 627 -8.38 -1.40 0.83
N VAL A 628 -7.85 -0.29 1.34
CA VAL A 628 -8.42 0.45 2.47
C VAL A 628 -9.57 1.34 2.00
N LEU A 629 -9.43 2.04 0.87
CA LEU A 629 -10.45 2.93 0.31
C LEU A 629 -11.77 2.22 0.00
N ARG A 630 -11.72 0.93 -0.36
CA ARG A 630 -12.92 0.10 -0.58
C ARG A 630 -13.77 -0.10 0.67
N LEU A 631 -13.20 0.12 1.86
CA LEU A 631 -13.85 -0.07 3.17
C LEU A 631 -14.35 1.24 3.77
N VAL A 632 -14.44 2.28 2.95
CA VAL A 632 -15.00 3.60 3.27
C VAL A 632 -16.25 3.81 2.41
N GLY A 633 -17.18 4.65 2.86
CA GLY A 633 -18.36 5.03 2.08
C GLY A 633 -19.66 4.82 2.85
N ASP A 634 -20.76 5.15 2.19
CA ASP A 634 -22.11 4.98 2.72
C ASP A 634 -22.50 3.49 2.81
N GLU A 635 -23.57 3.19 3.53
CA GLU A 635 -23.96 1.81 3.85
C GLU A 635 -24.69 1.11 2.69
N GLY A 636 -24.10 0.04 2.17
CA GLY A 636 -24.71 -0.93 1.27
C GLY A 636 -25.30 -2.13 2.03
N ILE A 637 -26.32 -2.76 1.44
CA ILE A 637 -27.07 -3.87 2.03
C ILE A 637 -26.99 -5.09 1.10
N PRO A 638 -26.46 -6.24 1.55
CA PRO A 638 -26.44 -7.44 0.73
C PRO A 638 -27.86 -7.98 0.51
N THR A 639 -28.17 -8.37 -0.74
CA THR A 639 -29.46 -8.94 -1.14
C THR A 639 -29.24 -10.10 -2.12
N PRO A 640 -30.26 -10.94 -2.41
CA PRO A 640 -30.12 -11.98 -3.43
C PRO A 640 -29.86 -11.45 -4.85
N LEU A 641 -30.13 -10.17 -5.13
CA LEU A 641 -29.86 -9.52 -6.42
C LEU A 641 -28.47 -8.85 -6.49
N GLY A 642 -27.68 -8.89 -5.41
CA GLY A 642 -26.41 -8.17 -5.29
C GLY A 642 -26.37 -7.21 -4.10
N LEU A 643 -25.33 -6.38 -4.04
CA LEU A 643 -25.22 -5.31 -3.05
C LEU A 643 -26.15 -4.16 -3.43
N LYS A 644 -27.14 -3.89 -2.58
CA LYS A 644 -28.02 -2.75 -2.69
C LYS A 644 -27.29 -1.49 -2.23
N VAL A 645 -27.07 -0.53 -3.12
CA VAL A 645 -26.42 0.76 -2.85
C VAL A 645 -27.20 1.92 -3.47
N ALA A 646 -27.17 3.10 -2.85
CA ALA A 646 -27.71 4.34 -3.41
C ALA A 646 -26.53 5.24 -3.80
N LEU A 647 -26.31 5.42 -5.10
CA LEU A 647 -25.14 6.11 -5.65
C LEU A 647 -25.48 6.77 -6.99
N PRO A 648 -24.81 7.86 -7.37
CA PRO A 648 -24.92 8.39 -8.72
C PRO A 648 -24.31 7.43 -9.75
N GLY A 649 -24.75 7.58 -10.99
CA GLY A 649 -24.24 6.82 -12.11
C GLY A 649 -24.75 7.37 -13.44
N CYS A 650 -24.34 6.74 -14.52
CA CYS A 650 -24.80 7.08 -15.86
C CYS A 650 -24.89 5.85 -16.75
N ARG A 651 -25.81 5.88 -17.72
CA ARG A 651 -25.93 4.87 -18.78
C ARG A 651 -25.06 5.29 -19.96
N LEU A 652 -24.33 4.35 -20.55
CA LEU A 652 -23.52 4.59 -21.74
C LEU A 652 -24.30 4.15 -22.97
N LEU A 653 -24.62 5.12 -23.84
CA LEU A 653 -25.45 4.93 -25.02
C LEU A 653 -24.59 5.12 -26.28
N PRO A 654 -24.18 4.02 -26.94
CA PRO A 654 -23.45 4.12 -28.21
C PRO A 654 -24.41 4.61 -29.31
N ARG A 655 -23.93 5.52 -30.16
CA ARG A 655 -24.66 6.04 -31.32
C ARG A 655 -23.77 6.07 -32.55
N PRO A 656 -24.24 5.54 -33.70
CA PRO A 656 -23.52 5.71 -34.95
C PRO A 656 -23.25 7.19 -35.25
N LEU A 657 -22.07 7.51 -35.78
CA LEU A 657 -21.73 8.86 -36.20
C LEU A 657 -22.76 9.46 -37.18
N VAL A 658 -23.27 8.61 -38.07
CA VAL A 658 -24.28 8.95 -39.06
C VAL A 658 -25.38 7.89 -38.98
N ALA A 659 -26.64 8.35 -38.97
CA ALA A 659 -27.78 7.45 -38.94
C ALA A 659 -27.73 6.44 -40.10
N GLY A 660 -27.87 5.16 -39.79
CA GLY A 660 -27.84 4.06 -40.76
C GLY A 660 -26.47 3.37 -40.92
N LEU A 661 -25.38 3.93 -40.37
CA LEU A 661 -24.10 3.24 -40.28
C LEU A 661 -24.03 2.32 -39.04
N PRO A 662 -23.19 1.26 -39.05
CA PRO A 662 -22.86 0.53 -37.83
C PRO A 662 -22.02 1.39 -36.88
N LEU A 663 -21.93 0.98 -35.60
CA LEU A 663 -21.08 1.65 -34.59
C LEU A 663 -19.59 1.66 -34.95
N HIS A 664 -19.13 0.71 -35.75
CA HIS A 664 -17.75 0.66 -36.21
C HIS A 664 -17.74 0.60 -37.75
N PRO A 665 -17.83 1.75 -38.45
CA PRO A 665 -17.93 1.81 -39.90
C PRO A 665 -16.59 1.53 -40.62
N TRP A 666 -15.47 1.47 -39.91
CA TRP A 666 -14.15 1.23 -40.50
C TRP A 666 -13.38 0.12 -39.76
N PRO A 667 -13.94 -1.11 -39.68
CA PRO A 667 -13.26 -2.20 -38.98
C PRO A 667 -11.92 -2.48 -39.64
N GLY A 668 -10.81 -2.57 -38.89
CA GLY A 668 -9.48 -2.85 -39.44
C GLY A 668 -8.78 -1.65 -40.14
N ALA A 669 -9.33 -0.44 -40.03
CA ALA A 669 -8.63 0.78 -40.51
C ALA A 669 -7.28 0.98 -39.79
N ILE A 670 -7.23 0.66 -38.52
CA ILE A 670 -6.02 0.61 -37.70
C ILE A 670 -6.00 -0.70 -36.92
N ASN A 671 -4.84 -1.07 -36.38
CA ASN A 671 -4.80 -2.11 -35.36
C ASN A 671 -5.46 -1.52 -34.09
N PRO A 672 -6.63 -2.03 -33.66
CA PRO A 672 -7.29 -1.47 -32.50
C PRO A 672 -6.45 -1.82 -31.27
N THR A 673 -5.97 -0.80 -30.57
CA THR A 673 -5.51 -0.91 -29.18
C THR A 673 -6.49 -0.07 -28.39
N GLU A 674 -7.26 -0.69 -27.50
CA GLU A 674 -8.21 0.02 -26.66
C GLU A 674 -7.47 0.62 -25.47
N ASP A 675 -7.10 1.89 -25.61
CA ASP A 675 -6.48 2.69 -24.57
C ASP A 675 -7.51 3.50 -23.78
N GLN A 676 -8.49 4.10 -24.46
CA GLN A 676 -9.56 4.88 -23.84
C GLN A 676 -10.83 4.92 -24.68
N ILE A 677 -11.96 5.20 -24.04
CA ILE A 677 -13.22 5.59 -24.70
C ILE A 677 -13.60 6.99 -24.27
N ILE A 678 -14.07 7.80 -25.21
CA ILE A 678 -14.52 9.16 -24.96
C ILE A 678 -16.04 9.17 -24.80
N LEU A 679 -16.50 9.79 -23.72
CA LEU A 679 -17.89 9.94 -23.33
C LEU A 679 -18.28 11.41 -23.42
N GLN A 680 -19.49 11.67 -23.92
CA GLN A 680 -20.08 13.00 -23.93
C GLN A 680 -21.38 13.02 -23.11
N ASP A 681 -21.42 13.87 -22.08
CA ASP A 681 -22.68 14.23 -21.45
C ASP A 681 -23.35 15.33 -22.27
N THR A 682 -24.40 14.98 -23.01
CA THR A 682 -25.12 15.95 -23.84
C THR A 682 -25.93 16.97 -23.04
N THR A 683 -26.19 16.70 -21.77
CA THR A 683 -26.97 17.59 -20.88
C THR A 683 -26.08 18.68 -20.30
N SER A 684 -24.90 18.31 -19.77
CA SER A 684 -23.96 19.28 -19.19
C SER A 684 -22.94 19.83 -20.18
N GLY A 685 -22.77 19.18 -21.33
CA GLY A 685 -21.73 19.51 -22.32
C GLY A 685 -20.32 19.05 -21.91
N LYS A 686 -20.18 18.35 -20.79
CA LYS A 686 -18.90 17.83 -20.30
C LYS A 686 -18.48 16.58 -21.07
N TRP A 687 -17.17 16.40 -21.14
CA TRP A 687 -16.54 15.24 -21.77
C TRP A 687 -15.71 14.49 -20.75
N TYR A 688 -15.75 13.17 -20.83
CA TYR A 688 -14.96 12.28 -20.00
C TYR A 688 -14.22 11.27 -20.87
N ARG A 689 -13.09 10.77 -20.38
CA ARG A 689 -12.45 9.55 -20.90
C ARG A 689 -12.61 8.46 -19.87
N ILE A 690 -12.82 7.23 -20.34
CA ILE A 690 -12.73 6.04 -19.51
C ILE A 690 -11.57 5.14 -19.94
N MET A 691 -10.87 4.58 -18.95
CA MET A 691 -9.75 3.67 -19.15
C MET A 691 -9.91 2.46 -18.21
N ASP A 692 -9.52 1.28 -18.69
CA ASP A 692 -9.55 0.07 -17.86
C ASP A 692 -8.51 0.19 -16.74
N TRP A 693 -8.95 0.04 -15.49
CA TRP A 693 -8.08 0.24 -14.32
C TRP A 693 -6.94 -0.77 -14.28
N TYR A 694 -7.26 -2.05 -14.52
CA TYR A 694 -6.28 -3.14 -14.46
C TYR A 694 -5.20 -2.94 -15.52
N ARG A 695 -5.61 -2.69 -16.77
CA ARG A 695 -4.69 -2.39 -17.88
C ARG A 695 -3.81 -1.17 -17.55
N SER A 696 -4.40 -0.10 -17.01
CA SER A 696 -3.67 1.14 -16.64
C SER A 696 -2.60 0.90 -15.57
N LYS A 697 -2.85 -0.01 -14.61
CA LYS A 697 -1.87 -0.38 -13.58
C LYS A 697 -0.75 -1.27 -14.11
N LYS A 698 -1.03 -2.11 -15.11
CA LYS A 698 -0.08 -3.07 -15.65
C LYS A 698 0.80 -2.54 -16.77
N ILE A 699 0.36 -1.52 -17.50
CA ILE A 699 1.05 -1.02 -18.71
C ILE A 699 2.52 -0.65 -18.47
N ALA A 700 2.84 -0.09 -17.29
CA ALA A 700 4.21 0.27 -16.92
C ALA A 700 5.11 -0.94 -16.60
N SER A 701 4.52 -2.12 -16.39
CA SER A 701 5.22 -3.36 -16.02
C SER A 701 5.33 -4.38 -17.15
N TRP A 702 4.48 -4.27 -18.18
CA TRP A 702 4.48 -5.20 -19.30
C TRP A 702 5.48 -4.82 -20.38
N THR A 703 6.06 -5.85 -21.00
CA THR A 703 6.73 -5.76 -22.30
C THR A 703 5.72 -5.46 -23.42
N ALA A 704 6.22 -5.03 -24.58
CA ALA A 704 5.37 -4.81 -25.76
C ALA A 704 4.64 -6.10 -26.18
N GLU A 705 5.29 -7.26 -26.07
CA GLU A 705 4.72 -8.56 -26.39
C GLU A 705 3.61 -8.96 -25.41
N GLU A 706 3.82 -8.77 -24.10
CA GLU A 706 2.81 -9.05 -23.08
C GLU A 706 1.59 -8.16 -23.23
N LEU A 707 1.79 -6.85 -23.43
CA LEU A 707 0.70 -5.91 -23.68
C LEU A 707 -0.11 -6.32 -24.93
N SER A 708 0.58 -6.67 -26.02
CA SER A 708 -0.09 -7.10 -27.26
C SER A 708 -0.78 -8.46 -27.12
N ALA A 709 -0.26 -9.38 -26.31
CA ALA A 709 -0.94 -10.63 -25.99
C ALA A 709 -2.21 -10.38 -25.16
N PHE A 710 -2.13 -9.53 -24.13
CA PHE A 710 -3.25 -9.15 -23.29
C PHE A 710 -4.36 -8.45 -24.09
N ASP A 711 -4.02 -7.45 -24.90
CA ASP A 711 -5.00 -6.71 -25.70
C ASP A 711 -5.74 -7.64 -26.69
N ARG A 712 -5.03 -8.62 -27.28
CA ARG A 712 -5.64 -9.65 -28.14
C ARG A 712 -6.57 -10.59 -27.37
N GLU A 713 -6.18 -11.01 -26.16
CA GLU A 713 -7.00 -11.88 -25.31
C GLU A 713 -8.27 -11.18 -24.83
N GLN A 714 -8.15 -9.93 -24.38
CA GLN A 714 -9.28 -9.16 -23.86
C GLN A 714 -10.24 -8.69 -24.97
N ASN A 715 -9.72 -8.44 -26.18
CA ASN A 715 -10.49 -8.10 -27.37
C ASN A 715 -11.46 -6.91 -27.15
N HIS A 716 -10.91 -5.72 -26.95
CA HIS A 716 -11.64 -4.44 -26.78
C HIS A 716 -12.80 -4.53 -25.78
N PRO A 717 -12.49 -4.91 -24.53
CA PRO A 717 -13.54 -5.11 -23.53
C PRO A 717 -14.41 -3.88 -23.28
N LEU A 718 -13.85 -2.67 -23.21
CA LEU A 718 -14.64 -1.47 -22.91
C LEU A 718 -15.64 -1.19 -24.05
N CYS A 719 -15.19 -1.25 -25.30
CA CYS A 719 -16.03 -0.99 -26.48
C CYS A 719 -17.13 -2.04 -26.56
N ARG A 720 -16.79 -3.33 -26.42
CA ARG A 720 -17.78 -4.42 -26.43
C ARG A 720 -18.87 -4.25 -25.38
N GLU A 721 -18.48 -3.83 -24.19
CA GLU A 721 -19.41 -3.61 -23.09
C GLU A 721 -20.31 -2.40 -23.38
N VAL A 722 -19.77 -1.30 -23.91
CA VAL A 722 -20.53 -0.10 -24.32
C VAL A 722 -21.50 -0.41 -25.47
N ASP A 723 -21.03 -1.14 -26.48
CA ASP A 723 -21.77 -1.53 -27.69
C ASP A 723 -23.04 -2.34 -27.38
N SER A 724 -23.13 -2.94 -26.20
CA SER A 724 -24.32 -3.68 -25.75
C SER A 724 -25.57 -2.78 -25.62
N GLY A 725 -25.37 -1.47 -25.43
CA GLY A 725 -26.42 -0.51 -25.10
C GLY A 725 -27.03 -0.69 -23.69
N LYS A 726 -26.50 -1.62 -22.89
CA LYS A 726 -26.91 -1.91 -21.51
C LYS A 726 -25.85 -1.50 -20.49
N CYS A 727 -24.76 -0.88 -20.93
CA CYS A 727 -23.66 -0.50 -20.07
C CYS A 727 -24.01 0.66 -19.15
N VAL A 728 -23.53 0.59 -17.90
CA VAL A 728 -23.62 1.65 -16.91
C VAL A 728 -22.28 1.88 -16.22
N LEU A 729 -22.08 3.10 -15.72
CA LEU A 729 -21.03 3.44 -14.78
C LEU A 729 -21.68 3.90 -13.48
N ILE A 730 -21.27 3.31 -12.36
CA ILE A 730 -21.65 3.73 -11.01
C ILE A 730 -20.43 4.36 -10.36
N TYR A 731 -20.58 5.50 -9.68
CA TYR A 731 -19.46 6.21 -9.06
C TYR A 731 -19.85 6.88 -7.73
N ASP A 732 -18.84 7.29 -6.98
CA ASP A 732 -19.01 8.13 -5.79
C ASP A 732 -18.37 9.49 -6.04
N GLU A 733 -19.20 10.52 -6.19
CA GLU A 733 -18.74 11.88 -6.47
C GLU A 733 -17.89 12.45 -5.32
N LYS A 734 -18.07 11.97 -4.08
CA LYS A 734 -17.23 12.35 -2.93
C LYS A 734 -15.80 11.83 -3.05
N SER A 735 -15.54 10.87 -3.95
CA SER A 735 -14.22 10.28 -4.20
C SER A 735 -13.47 10.91 -5.36
N ARG A 736 -14.05 11.90 -6.06
CA ARG A 736 -13.42 12.56 -7.20
C ARG A 736 -12.21 13.39 -6.73
N VAL A 737 -11.06 13.16 -7.34
CA VAL A 737 -9.81 13.89 -7.10
C VAL A 737 -9.27 14.36 -8.44
N ASP A 738 -9.01 15.66 -8.57
CA ASP A 738 -8.49 16.28 -9.80
C ASP A 738 -9.28 15.88 -11.06
N GLY A 739 -10.61 15.89 -10.96
CA GLY A 739 -11.50 15.53 -12.07
C GLY A 739 -11.62 14.02 -12.36
N THR A 740 -10.85 13.18 -11.65
CA THR A 740 -10.79 11.73 -11.85
C THR A 740 -11.54 10.98 -10.75
N VAL A 741 -12.27 9.93 -11.12
CA VAL A 741 -13.02 9.07 -10.19
C VAL A 741 -12.93 7.60 -10.62
N MET A 742 -12.88 6.70 -9.65
CA MET A 742 -12.98 5.26 -9.89
C MET A 742 -14.44 4.85 -9.98
N THR A 743 -14.80 4.08 -11.01
CA THR A 743 -16.19 3.71 -11.27
C THR A 743 -16.34 2.20 -11.42
N CYS A 744 -17.52 1.70 -11.05
CA CYS A 744 -17.95 0.34 -11.31
C CYS A 744 -18.65 0.31 -12.66
N MET A 745 -18.07 -0.39 -13.62
CA MET A 745 -18.69 -0.65 -14.92
C MET A 745 -19.46 -1.97 -14.86
N GLY A 746 -20.67 -1.98 -15.41
CA GLY A 746 -21.50 -3.17 -15.44
C GLY A 746 -22.58 -3.14 -16.50
N GLN A 747 -23.26 -4.26 -16.64
CA GLN A 747 -24.34 -4.48 -17.61
C GLN A 747 -25.68 -4.57 -16.89
N ILE A 748 -26.68 -3.84 -17.38
CA ILE A 748 -28.04 -3.92 -16.86
C ILE A 748 -28.60 -5.32 -17.13
N GLU A 749 -29.08 -5.99 -16.08
CA GLU A 749 -29.79 -7.26 -16.15
C GLU A 749 -31.26 -7.10 -15.79
N GLU A 750 -32.11 -7.89 -16.45
CA GLU A 750 -33.54 -7.95 -16.09
C GLU A 750 -33.71 -8.77 -14.81
N VAL A 751 -34.67 -8.35 -13.99
CA VAL A 751 -35.12 -9.10 -12.82
C VAL A 751 -36.42 -9.82 -13.20
N GLU A 752 -36.56 -11.07 -12.80
CA GLU A 752 -37.79 -11.85 -13.03
C GLU A 752 -39.01 -11.11 -12.44
N GLU A 753 -40.10 -11.03 -13.22
CA GLU A 753 -41.28 -10.22 -12.87
C GLU A 753 -41.95 -10.66 -11.55
N ASP A 754 -41.80 -11.92 -11.16
CA ASP A 754 -42.37 -12.51 -9.95
C ASP A 754 -41.39 -12.56 -8.76
N PHE A 755 -40.18 -11.98 -8.90
CA PHE A 755 -39.19 -11.96 -7.83
C PHE A 755 -39.70 -11.27 -6.57
N LYS A 756 -39.60 -11.95 -5.43
CA LYS A 756 -39.94 -11.40 -4.10
C LYS A 756 -38.93 -11.87 -3.07
N HIS A 757 -38.43 -10.92 -2.27
CA HIS A 757 -37.54 -11.23 -1.16
C HIS A 757 -37.73 -10.24 -0.01
N ALA A 758 -37.60 -10.69 1.24
CA ALA A 758 -37.87 -9.86 2.42
C ALA A 758 -36.92 -8.65 2.57
N SER A 759 -35.75 -8.69 1.94
CA SER A 759 -34.75 -7.61 1.97
C SER A 759 -34.96 -6.52 0.91
N ILE A 760 -35.96 -6.68 0.03
CA ILE A 760 -36.24 -5.77 -1.09
C ILE A 760 -37.74 -5.48 -1.11
N THR A 761 -38.10 -4.22 -0.90
CA THR A 761 -39.48 -3.76 -1.01
C THR A 761 -39.91 -3.67 -2.48
N SER A 762 -41.22 -3.72 -2.73
CA SER A 762 -41.76 -3.57 -4.09
C SER A 762 -41.42 -2.21 -4.71
N THR A 763 -41.34 -1.14 -3.91
CA THR A 763 -40.90 0.17 -4.37
C THR A 763 -39.43 0.17 -4.80
N GLU A 764 -38.55 -0.44 -3.99
CA GLU A 764 -37.13 -0.58 -4.32
C GLU A 764 -36.91 -1.40 -5.60
N LEU A 765 -37.67 -2.47 -5.79
CA LEU A 765 -37.59 -3.30 -7.01
C LEU A 765 -38.04 -2.53 -8.26
N GLN A 766 -38.99 -1.60 -8.14
CA GLN A 766 -39.48 -0.78 -9.26
C GLN A 766 -38.51 0.32 -9.68
N VAL A 767 -37.81 0.94 -8.71
CA VAL A 767 -36.89 2.06 -9.00
C VAL A 767 -35.44 1.61 -9.14
N GLY A 768 -35.08 0.45 -8.61
CA GLY A 768 -33.72 -0.06 -8.59
C GLY A 768 -33.32 -0.74 -9.88
N ILE A 769 -32.05 -0.60 -10.24
CA ILE A 769 -31.47 -1.20 -11.44
C ILE A 769 -30.55 -2.33 -11.02
N ARG A 770 -30.82 -3.55 -11.50
CA ARG A 770 -29.90 -4.68 -11.33
C ARG A 770 -28.77 -4.59 -12.36
N VAL A 771 -27.54 -4.72 -11.89
CA VAL A 771 -26.33 -4.58 -12.69
C VAL A 771 -25.42 -5.75 -12.40
N HIS A 772 -25.02 -6.47 -13.45
CA HIS A 772 -23.90 -7.38 -13.36
C HIS A 772 -22.59 -6.61 -13.50
N ARG A 773 -21.78 -6.60 -12.45
CA ARG A 773 -20.48 -5.91 -12.46
C ARG A 773 -19.53 -6.64 -13.41
N THR A 774 -18.93 -5.91 -14.34
CA THR A 774 -17.94 -6.48 -15.27
C THR A 774 -16.51 -6.04 -14.95
N ARG A 775 -16.28 -4.79 -14.55
CA ARG A 775 -14.93 -4.28 -14.24
C ARG A 775 -14.93 -2.95 -13.50
N THR A 776 -13.74 -2.52 -13.10
CA THR A 776 -13.46 -1.17 -12.60
C THR A 776 -12.83 -0.33 -13.71
N VAL A 777 -13.33 0.88 -13.92
CA VAL A 777 -12.74 1.84 -14.87
C VAL A 777 -12.41 3.16 -14.20
N ILE A 778 -11.40 3.84 -14.72
CA ILE A 778 -11.06 5.22 -14.34
C ILE A 778 -11.88 6.14 -15.22
N MET A 779 -12.60 7.10 -14.66
CA MET A 779 -13.29 8.16 -15.41
C MET A 779 -12.68 9.52 -15.09
N SER A 780 -12.10 10.17 -16.10
CA SER A 780 -11.43 11.47 -15.96
C SER A 780 -12.07 12.51 -16.86
N ALA A 781 -12.35 13.70 -16.31
CA ALA A 781 -12.79 14.84 -17.09
C ALA A 781 -11.68 15.30 -18.06
N LEU A 782 -12.07 15.67 -19.28
CA LEU A 782 -11.14 16.24 -20.26
C LEU A 782 -10.88 17.73 -19.95
N SER A 783 -9.67 18.20 -20.24
CA SER A 783 -9.34 19.63 -20.19
C SER A 783 -10.00 20.41 -21.33
N ASP A 784 -10.04 21.74 -21.23
CA ASP A 784 -10.61 22.58 -22.29
C ASP A 784 -9.89 22.44 -23.63
N ASP A 785 -8.55 22.24 -23.61
CA ASP A 785 -7.76 21.99 -24.82
C ASP A 785 -8.10 20.63 -25.43
N GLU A 786 -8.24 19.60 -24.58
CA GLU A 786 -8.62 18.26 -25.01
C GLU A 786 -10.02 18.24 -25.60
N ILE A 787 -10.98 18.94 -24.99
CA ILE A 787 -12.35 19.05 -25.51
C ILE A 787 -12.34 19.68 -26.90
N ARG A 788 -11.61 20.80 -27.10
CA ARG A 788 -11.48 21.44 -28.41
C ARG A 788 -10.91 20.49 -29.46
N MET A 789 -9.86 19.74 -29.10
CA MET A 789 -9.29 18.72 -29.95
C MET A 789 -10.33 17.64 -30.29
N MET A 790 -10.97 17.04 -29.29
CA MET A 790 -11.97 15.98 -29.48
C MET A 790 -13.14 16.41 -30.38
N MET A 791 -13.62 17.64 -30.21
CA MET A 791 -14.68 18.19 -31.06
C MET A 791 -14.24 18.31 -32.53
N ALA A 792 -13.02 18.79 -32.79
CA ALA A 792 -12.50 18.88 -34.14
C ALA A 792 -12.36 17.50 -34.80
N PHE A 793 -11.83 16.51 -34.08
CA PHE A 793 -11.70 15.15 -34.59
C PHE A 793 -13.04 14.45 -34.82
N ARG A 794 -14.03 14.71 -33.95
CA ARG A 794 -15.40 14.22 -34.15
C ARG A 794 -16.05 14.81 -35.41
N GLU A 795 -15.86 16.11 -35.68
CA GLU A 795 -16.34 16.74 -36.92
C GLU A 795 -15.71 16.09 -38.15
N MET A 796 -14.39 15.90 -38.14
CA MET A 796 -13.65 15.24 -39.22
C MET A 796 -14.12 13.79 -39.42
N ALA A 797 -14.37 13.05 -38.34
CA ALA A 797 -14.93 11.70 -38.41
C ALA A 797 -16.30 11.68 -39.09
N GLY A 798 -17.17 12.66 -38.78
CA GLY A 798 -18.46 12.83 -39.46
C GLY A 798 -18.33 13.05 -40.97
N VAL A 799 -17.36 13.86 -41.40
CA VAL A 799 -17.09 14.09 -42.84
C VAL A 799 -16.66 12.80 -43.53
N VAL A 800 -15.76 12.03 -42.92
CA VAL A 800 -15.33 10.73 -43.48
C VAL A 800 -16.48 9.73 -43.49
N ALA A 801 -17.33 9.73 -42.46
CA ALA A 801 -18.45 8.80 -42.36
C ALA A 801 -19.53 9.04 -43.43
N MET A 802 -19.74 10.30 -43.83
CA MET A 802 -20.67 10.67 -44.91
C MET A 802 -20.10 10.46 -46.32
N ASP A 803 -18.81 10.13 -46.45
CA ASP A 803 -18.17 9.93 -47.74
C ASP A 803 -18.70 8.67 -48.47
N GLN A 804 -18.76 8.75 -49.80
CA GLN A 804 -19.24 7.66 -50.64
C GLN A 804 -18.40 6.39 -50.47
N GLU A 805 -17.09 6.50 -50.26
CA GLU A 805 -16.21 5.34 -50.09
C GLU A 805 -16.47 4.62 -48.76
N THR A 806 -16.91 5.31 -47.71
CA THR A 806 -17.40 4.66 -46.47
C THR A 806 -18.66 3.86 -46.76
N SER A 807 -19.61 4.40 -47.53
CA SER A 807 -20.82 3.67 -47.93
C SER A 807 -20.50 2.46 -48.82
N ASN A 808 -19.56 2.61 -49.76
CA ASN A 808 -19.09 1.52 -50.62
C ASN A 808 -18.44 0.40 -49.79
N LEU A 809 -17.61 0.75 -48.81
CA LEU A 809 -16.96 -0.20 -47.92
C LEU A 809 -17.99 -1.06 -47.16
N GLN A 810 -19.09 -0.46 -46.71
CA GLN A 810 -20.16 -1.16 -45.99
C GLN A 810 -20.97 -2.11 -46.87
N ALA A 811 -21.02 -1.87 -48.18
CA ALA A 811 -21.71 -2.74 -49.13
C ALA A 811 -20.92 -4.02 -49.47
N ILE A 812 -19.63 -4.09 -49.13
CA ILE A 812 -18.76 -5.23 -49.42
C ILE A 812 -18.88 -6.27 -48.29
N GLY A 813 -19.44 -7.44 -48.60
CA GLY A 813 -19.63 -8.52 -47.63
C GLY A 813 -18.36 -9.28 -47.26
N ASP A 814 -17.45 -9.52 -48.21
CA ASP A 814 -16.17 -10.20 -47.97
C ASP A 814 -15.12 -9.20 -47.48
N ARG A 815 -14.85 -9.23 -46.17
CA ARG A 815 -13.93 -8.28 -45.51
C ARG A 815 -12.45 -8.61 -45.71
N ASP A 816 -12.12 -9.80 -46.21
CA ASP A 816 -10.74 -10.24 -46.45
C ASP A 816 -10.33 -10.15 -47.93
N GLY A 817 -11.31 -9.95 -48.82
CA GLY A 817 -11.14 -9.79 -50.25
C GLY A 817 -10.34 -8.55 -50.66
N GLU A 818 -9.75 -8.59 -51.86
CA GLU A 818 -8.98 -7.48 -52.41
C GLU A 818 -9.82 -6.21 -52.60
N ASP A 819 -11.10 -6.35 -52.97
CA ASP A 819 -12.03 -5.23 -53.14
C ASP A 819 -12.24 -4.46 -51.82
N TRP A 820 -12.39 -5.17 -50.70
CA TRP A 820 -12.52 -4.54 -49.39
C TRP A 820 -11.24 -3.83 -48.98
N LYS A 821 -10.07 -4.46 -49.17
CA LYS A 821 -8.76 -3.86 -48.87
C LYS A 821 -8.51 -2.61 -49.72
N SER A 822 -8.87 -2.65 -51.00
CA SER A 822 -8.77 -1.51 -51.91
C SER A 822 -9.71 -0.38 -51.50
N CYS A 823 -10.95 -0.69 -51.12
CA CYS A 823 -11.91 0.31 -50.65
C CYS A 823 -11.46 0.93 -49.31
N MET A 824 -10.95 0.11 -48.38
CA MET A 824 -10.40 0.55 -47.10
C MET A 824 -9.19 1.48 -47.29
N ALA A 825 -8.32 1.21 -48.26
CA ALA A 825 -7.20 2.10 -48.58
C ALA A 825 -7.69 3.51 -48.98
N LYS A 826 -8.73 3.59 -49.82
CA LYS A 826 -9.34 4.87 -50.19
C LYS A 826 -9.96 5.60 -49.01
N VAL A 827 -10.62 4.88 -48.10
CA VAL A 827 -11.16 5.45 -46.86
C VAL A 827 -10.04 6.04 -46.00
N LYS A 828 -8.90 5.35 -45.86
CA LYS A 828 -7.72 5.88 -45.15
C LYS A 828 -7.14 7.11 -45.82
N ASP A 829 -7.09 7.12 -47.15
CA ASP A 829 -6.64 8.30 -47.89
C ASP A 829 -7.58 9.48 -47.67
N LYS A 830 -8.90 9.23 -47.61
CA LYS A 830 -9.87 10.27 -47.25
C LYS A 830 -9.68 10.79 -45.83
N MET A 831 -9.40 9.93 -44.86
CA MET A 831 -9.08 10.35 -43.48
C MET A 831 -7.86 11.28 -43.45
N LYS A 832 -6.80 10.93 -44.18
CA LYS A 832 -5.58 11.75 -44.29
C LYS A 832 -5.86 13.10 -44.95
N GLU A 833 -6.63 13.11 -46.04
CA GLU A 833 -7.02 14.33 -46.74
C GLU A 833 -7.78 15.29 -45.82
N VAL A 834 -8.79 14.78 -45.09
CA VAL A 834 -9.60 15.59 -44.17
C VAL A 834 -8.77 16.18 -43.04
N VAL A 835 -7.86 15.38 -42.46
CA VAL A 835 -6.96 15.88 -41.41
C VAL A 835 -5.97 16.90 -41.94
N ALA A 836 -5.33 16.67 -43.10
CA ALA A 836 -4.37 17.60 -43.69
C ALA A 836 -5.04 18.95 -44.04
N GLU A 837 -6.26 18.93 -44.57
CA GLU A 837 -7.01 20.15 -44.85
C GLU A 837 -7.37 20.90 -43.57
N ALA A 838 -7.84 20.20 -42.52
CA ALA A 838 -8.11 20.82 -41.23
C ALA A 838 -6.84 21.42 -40.62
N TRP A 839 -5.72 20.70 -40.69
CA TRP A 839 -4.43 21.15 -40.17
C TRP A 839 -3.94 22.43 -40.83
N LYS A 840 -4.16 22.56 -42.15
CA LYS A 840 -3.77 23.75 -42.93
C LYS A 840 -4.73 24.93 -42.74
N SER A 841 -6.03 24.65 -42.67
CA SER A 841 -7.08 25.68 -42.69
C SER A 841 -7.46 26.20 -41.30
N ARG A 842 -7.17 25.44 -40.23
CA ARG A 842 -7.58 25.73 -38.85
C ARG A 842 -6.38 25.72 -37.88
N PRO A 843 -5.68 26.84 -37.70
CA PRO A 843 -4.53 26.94 -36.79
C PRO A 843 -4.83 26.48 -35.36
N GLU A 844 -6.08 26.63 -34.91
CA GLU A 844 -6.55 26.17 -33.60
C GLU A 844 -6.50 24.64 -33.43
N VAL A 845 -6.71 23.87 -34.51
CA VAL A 845 -6.62 22.39 -34.46
C VAL A 845 -5.17 21.99 -34.24
N ARG A 846 -4.24 22.61 -34.95
CA ARG A 846 -2.80 22.39 -34.76
C ARG A 846 -2.39 22.75 -33.33
N GLN A 847 -2.76 23.93 -32.86
CA GLN A 847 -2.41 24.40 -31.51
C GLN A 847 -2.95 23.47 -30.41
N THR A 848 -4.20 23.02 -30.53
CA THR A 848 -4.81 22.12 -29.52
C THR A 848 -4.16 20.74 -29.52
N VAL A 849 -3.78 20.20 -30.68
CA VAL A 849 -3.01 18.95 -30.76
C VAL A 849 -1.61 19.12 -30.17
N GLU A 850 -0.91 20.21 -30.52
CA GLU A 850 0.43 20.50 -29.98
C GLU A 850 0.41 20.65 -28.45
N ASN A 851 -0.60 21.32 -27.90
CA ASN A 851 -0.78 21.47 -26.46
C ASN A 851 -1.15 20.16 -25.75
N THR A 852 -1.83 19.24 -26.43
CA THR A 852 -2.41 18.03 -25.82
C THR A 852 -1.51 16.80 -25.96
N ILE A 853 -0.94 16.58 -27.14
CA ILE A 853 -0.22 15.34 -27.48
C ILE A 853 1.26 15.61 -27.80
N GLY A 854 1.59 16.82 -28.28
CA GLY A 854 2.96 17.25 -28.57
C GLY A 854 3.18 17.68 -30.03
N LEU A 855 4.41 18.06 -30.34
CA LEU A 855 4.82 18.59 -31.64
C LEU A 855 5.03 17.47 -32.69
N ASP A 856 4.98 17.84 -33.98
CA ASP A 856 5.36 17.01 -35.13
C ASP A 856 4.53 15.71 -35.35
N LEU A 857 3.23 15.75 -35.02
CA LEU A 857 2.33 14.58 -35.10
C LEU A 857 1.39 14.56 -36.33
N GLU A 858 1.48 15.56 -37.22
CA GLU A 858 0.54 15.77 -38.34
C GLU A 858 0.25 14.50 -39.15
N GLU A 859 1.29 13.75 -39.54
CA GLU A 859 1.16 12.57 -40.39
C GLU A 859 0.45 11.37 -39.72
N TYR A 860 0.30 11.38 -38.40
CA TYR A 860 -0.30 10.31 -37.61
C TYR A 860 -1.73 10.61 -37.16
N MET A 861 -2.14 11.88 -37.22
CA MET A 861 -3.42 12.32 -36.65
C MET A 861 -4.65 11.73 -37.33
N TRP A 862 -4.56 11.31 -38.60
CA TRP A 862 -5.67 10.63 -39.28
C TRP A 862 -6.11 9.34 -38.57
N ALA A 863 -5.20 8.65 -37.87
CA ALA A 863 -5.51 7.43 -37.14
C ALA A 863 -6.43 7.67 -35.94
N PHE A 864 -6.52 8.90 -35.44
CA PHE A 864 -7.39 9.27 -34.32
C PHE A 864 -8.87 9.16 -34.68
N ILE A 865 -9.23 9.36 -35.95
CA ILE A 865 -10.60 9.26 -36.46
C ILE A 865 -11.19 7.86 -36.20
N PRO A 866 -10.66 6.77 -36.78
CA PRO A 866 -11.21 5.44 -36.53
C PRO A 866 -10.92 4.92 -35.13
N LYS A 867 -9.92 5.48 -34.42
CA LYS A 867 -9.55 5.06 -33.06
C LYS A 867 -10.54 5.54 -32.02
N VAL A 868 -10.82 6.84 -32.01
CA VAL A 868 -11.56 7.49 -30.91
C VAL A 868 -13.01 7.77 -31.30
N PHE A 869 -13.26 8.05 -32.58
CA PHE A 869 -14.56 8.47 -33.09
C PHE A 869 -15.05 7.52 -34.17
N SER A 870 -15.03 6.21 -33.92
CA SER A 870 -15.75 5.27 -34.78
C SER A 870 -17.27 5.37 -34.60
N HIS A 871 -17.70 5.67 -33.37
CA HIS A 871 -19.06 6.07 -32.98
C HIS A 871 -19.01 7.07 -31.82
N ASP A 872 -20.15 7.67 -31.51
CA ASP A 872 -20.31 8.51 -30.33
C ASP A 872 -20.79 7.68 -29.14
N VAL A 873 -20.29 7.97 -27.94
CA VAL A 873 -20.83 7.42 -26.70
C VAL A 873 -21.39 8.56 -25.87
N ILE A 874 -22.72 8.57 -25.71
CA ILE A 874 -23.42 9.59 -24.96
C ILE A 874 -23.77 9.05 -23.57
N THR A 875 -23.64 9.87 -22.54
CA THR A 875 -24.08 9.51 -21.19
C THR A 875 -25.49 10.01 -20.89
N GLU A 876 -26.28 9.18 -20.22
CA GLU A 876 -27.55 9.54 -19.60
C GLU A 876 -27.40 9.40 -18.09
N GLU A 877 -27.32 10.52 -17.37
CA GLU A 877 -27.18 10.54 -15.91
C GLU A 877 -28.40 9.93 -15.23
N THR A 878 -28.16 9.11 -14.20
CA THR A 878 -29.20 8.65 -13.30
C THR A 878 -29.43 9.67 -12.18
N PRO A 879 -30.52 9.55 -11.40
CA PRO A 879 -30.67 10.32 -10.16
C PRO A 879 -29.44 10.18 -9.25
N SER A 880 -29.15 11.22 -8.46
CA SER A 880 -27.98 11.24 -7.56
C SER A 880 -27.98 10.14 -6.49
N GLU A 881 -29.18 9.66 -6.14
CA GLU A 881 -29.43 8.58 -5.19
C GLU A 881 -30.10 7.39 -5.92
N GLN A 882 -29.63 7.06 -7.13
CA GLN A 882 -30.13 5.91 -7.87
C GLN A 882 -29.85 4.64 -7.07
N LEU A 883 -30.88 3.80 -6.92
CA LEU A 883 -30.75 2.52 -6.27
C LEU A 883 -30.18 1.48 -7.26
N TRP A 884 -29.12 0.81 -6.87
CA TRP A 884 -28.45 -0.23 -7.65
C TRP A 884 -28.44 -1.54 -6.89
N PHE A 885 -28.67 -2.66 -7.58
CA PHE A 885 -28.37 -4.00 -7.10
C PHE A 885 -27.18 -4.53 -7.90
N VAL A 886 -25.98 -4.41 -7.33
CA VAL A 886 -24.73 -4.75 -8.02
C VAL A 886 -24.38 -6.20 -7.71
N ASP A 887 -24.52 -7.09 -8.70
CA ASP A 887 -24.02 -8.47 -8.65
C ASP A 887 -22.64 -8.55 -9.30
#